data_AF-A0A0D9QHW7-F1
#
_entry.id   AF-A0A0D9QHW7-F1
#
_cell.length_a   1.000
_cell.length_b   1.000
_cell.length_c   1.000
_cell.angle_alpha   90.00
_cell.angle_beta   90.00
_cell.angle_gamma   90.00
#
_symmetry.space_group_name_H-M   'P 1'
#
loop_
_entity.id
_entity.type
_entity.pdbx_description
1 polymer ?
#
loop_
_entity_poly.entity_id
_entity_poly.type
_entity_poly.pdbx_seq_one_letter_code
_entity_poly.pdbx_strand_id
1 'polypeptide(L)'
;MKEVEKPPKEIRQLLPVMLIGLVTLVMYSIFVTFYCMVLLQINVQKQYVDSDLLNEGYTKLLTFHVFLFLFIWSFYKTYTVDPGSIPDTHEWTVEPDVSRIKERGPNGELRYCTHEKKYKPDRAHYCRATKKNILKMDHYCPWVANGVGHHNYKFFLLSLFYANLCCLYVEVNCHSSFPDLYANPNVLFNEVFYIFLEIVLAAVILLIIFPFFLFHLYLTAHNYTTLEFCVIGKRDKKSMYDLGVEENFNQVLGDNLLLWLLPVGGPKGDGLFYQTFAHHAHSFTLFNGTTPSPPDNERGATKHMNFVKLSLDSYPVKYYNRTHKVTNTLRLKGIGLLTWEEEDIRRFFQELDLTFMVYLILQQNVVYVEFYKKKDCSYVFNLLNHNPPKGQLERKTDIQAEYVNVRYDIKEDSPTVYSRDVSVLVRGLPGKEAKGEAPNESELNAANGGGDVSIQADAVGEDFSRQVIRAYEEEQWLKYTKNDEINVCHYFCRSTPNKIYKSYCIPDAHLFFSSECLERIGVLLEGRQPNQISILKCHVNKAVEYVIESRHIFQDEIAFLVMKNDLPMSFLDIRNETKTNLMVAKNTLIKIKGRRRYELIFGIPKKKTLQLEGETVRRQDSYLIIFRFIDEPSVKKMLTQKHRNERVKDEPQEKSCVSVDIAQYNSDTIEKTYVLDVYNRIAQHFCYTRYKSWNNVENIINEEQEGNLIVDVGCGNGKNVQVSSKYFFIGLDFSWYLLKFAQKKWNSDLFLANCVSIPLRSNVADLCISIAVIHHIGTHEKRRQAVAEMVRCTKVGGRILIYVWAYEQQENVVGNRKFDSQDIFVPWYLQPQHTLEGSEDVKEGEAAEREVLHPAKKDLQKLQRYYHVFRKEELHDLCLSISGVRIEDFFFDTNNWAILLKKVG
;
A
#
# COMPACT_ATOMS: atom_id res chain seq x y z
N MET A 1 -29.41 21.58 -22.99
CA MET A 1 -29.24 20.26 -22.35
C MET A 1 -30.61 19.64 -22.20
N LYS A 2 -30.86 18.48 -22.82
CA LYS A 2 -32.09 17.72 -22.54
C LYS A 2 -31.95 17.16 -21.12
N GLU A 3 -32.85 17.56 -20.22
CA GLU A 3 -32.98 16.89 -18.91
C GLU A 3 -33.28 15.42 -19.18
N VAL A 4 -32.33 14.54 -18.83
CA VAL A 4 -32.57 13.11 -18.85
C VAL A 4 -33.54 12.83 -17.71
N GLU A 5 -34.80 12.53 -18.03
CA GLU A 5 -35.83 12.19 -17.05
C GLU A 5 -35.31 11.09 -16.12
N LYS A 6 -35.32 11.38 -14.82
CA LYS A 6 -34.94 10.40 -13.81
C LYS A 6 -35.98 9.27 -13.81
N PRO A 7 -35.56 8.00 -13.74
CA PRO A 7 -36.51 6.92 -13.51
C PRO A 7 -37.27 7.18 -12.19
N PRO A 8 -38.58 6.94 -12.14
CA PRO A 8 -39.38 7.21 -10.95
C PRO A 8 -38.87 6.37 -9.76
N LYS A 9 -38.80 6.99 -8.58
CA LYS A 9 -38.42 6.30 -7.33
C LYS A 9 -39.45 5.21 -7.03
N GLU A 10 -38.99 4.03 -6.62
CA GLU A 10 -39.90 2.94 -6.28
C GLU A 10 -40.72 3.31 -5.04
N ILE A 11 -41.99 2.87 -4.96
CA ILE A 11 -42.88 3.15 -3.82
C ILE A 11 -42.23 2.76 -2.47
N ARG A 12 -41.51 1.62 -2.44
CA ARG A 12 -40.79 1.16 -1.25
C ARG A 12 -39.73 2.16 -0.75
N GLN A 13 -39.12 2.92 -1.66
CA GLN A 13 -38.11 3.93 -1.31
C GLN A 13 -38.76 5.19 -0.72
N LEU A 14 -40.06 5.43 -0.98
CA LEU A 14 -40.78 6.61 -0.49
C LEU A 14 -41.39 6.43 0.90
N LEU A 15 -41.55 5.19 1.38
CA LEU A 15 -42.15 4.90 2.69
C LEU A 15 -41.48 5.67 3.86
N PRO A 16 -40.14 5.74 3.98
CA PRO A 16 -39.51 6.50 5.07
C PRO A 16 -39.74 8.01 4.95
N VAL A 17 -39.84 8.54 3.72
CA VAL A 17 -40.12 9.96 3.45
C VAL A 17 -41.54 10.31 3.89
N MET A 18 -42.50 9.44 3.54
CA MET A 18 -43.90 9.60 3.96
C MET A 18 -44.04 9.53 5.48
N LEU A 19 -43.27 8.66 6.14
CA LEU A 19 -43.26 8.56 7.60
C LEU A 19 -42.79 9.86 8.27
N ILE A 20 -41.73 10.49 7.77
CA ILE A 20 -41.27 11.79 8.28
C ILE A 20 -42.33 12.87 8.08
N GLY A 21 -42.95 12.91 6.90
CA GLY A 21 -44.05 13.84 6.63
C GLY A 21 -45.22 13.66 7.60
N LEU A 22 -45.59 12.40 7.88
CA LEU A 22 -46.65 12.07 8.84
C LEU A 22 -46.29 12.48 10.27
N VAL A 23 -45.09 12.13 10.75
CA VAL A 23 -44.63 12.51 12.10
C VAL A 23 -44.58 14.03 12.25
N THR A 24 -44.06 14.74 11.25
CA THR A 24 -44.02 16.21 11.24
C THR A 24 -45.42 16.80 11.30
N LEU A 25 -46.37 16.26 10.54
CA LEU A 25 -47.77 16.71 10.54
C LEU A 25 -48.45 16.48 11.90
N VAL A 26 -48.20 15.33 12.54
CA VAL A 26 -48.73 15.01 13.87
C VAL A 26 -48.20 16.00 14.90
N MET A 27 -46.88 16.18 14.96
CA MET A 27 -46.24 17.14 15.88
C MET A 27 -46.72 18.58 15.66
N TYR A 28 -46.78 19.01 14.40
CA TYR A 28 -47.34 20.31 14.03
C TYR A 28 -48.78 20.47 14.54
N SER A 29 -49.62 19.47 14.33
CA SER A 29 -51.03 19.52 14.72
C SER A 29 -51.18 19.61 16.23
N ILE A 30 -50.36 18.85 16.98
CA ILE A 30 -50.39 18.87 18.44
C ILE A 30 -49.90 20.21 18.97
N PHE A 31 -48.72 20.67 18.55
CA PHE A 31 -48.14 21.93 19.01
C PHE A 31 -49.00 23.14 18.67
N VAL A 32 -49.53 23.23 17.45
CA VAL A 32 -50.38 24.37 17.08
C VAL A 32 -51.71 24.33 17.85
N THR A 33 -52.38 23.18 17.89
CA THR A 33 -53.74 23.09 18.46
C THR A 33 -53.74 23.17 19.98
N PHE A 34 -52.88 22.42 20.65
CA PHE A 34 -52.93 22.28 22.12
C PHE A 34 -52.01 23.26 22.86
N TYR A 35 -51.04 23.87 22.16
CA TYR A 35 -50.15 24.87 22.77
C TYR A 35 -50.41 26.28 22.23
N CYS A 36 -50.26 26.50 20.91
CA CYS A 36 -50.34 27.86 20.35
C CYS A 36 -51.76 28.44 20.39
N MET A 37 -52.80 27.67 20.06
CA MET A 37 -54.18 28.18 20.08
C MET A 37 -54.66 28.54 21.49
N VAL A 38 -54.12 27.88 22.52
CA VAL A 38 -54.40 28.19 23.92
C VAL A 38 -53.84 29.57 24.27
N LEU A 39 -52.59 29.85 23.89
CA LEU A 39 -51.96 31.16 24.07
C LEU A 39 -52.65 32.27 23.27
N LEU A 40 -53.19 31.94 22.09
CA LEU A 40 -53.94 32.90 21.27
C LEU A 40 -55.35 33.20 21.79
N GLN A 41 -55.82 32.47 22.81
CA GLN A 41 -57.10 32.73 23.49
C GLN A 41 -58.29 32.86 22.53
N ILE A 42 -58.31 32.10 21.43
CA ILE A 42 -59.28 32.26 20.33
C ILE A 42 -60.74 32.07 20.80
N ASN A 43 -60.95 31.26 21.83
CA ASN A 43 -62.26 30.97 22.40
C ASN A 43 -62.63 31.85 23.61
N VAL A 44 -61.82 32.88 23.91
CA VAL A 44 -62.05 33.81 25.03
C VAL A 44 -62.73 35.07 24.50
N GLN A 45 -63.74 35.57 25.20
CA GLN A 45 -64.38 36.84 24.83
C GLN A 45 -63.37 37.99 24.92
N LYS A 46 -63.39 38.92 23.94
CA LYS A 46 -62.41 40.03 23.81
C LYS A 46 -62.13 40.81 25.10
N GLN A 47 -63.10 40.92 26.00
CA GLN A 47 -62.98 41.63 27.28
C GLN A 47 -62.12 40.90 28.34
N TYR A 48 -61.82 39.62 28.15
CA TYR A 48 -61.02 38.78 29.06
C TYR A 48 -59.72 38.28 28.42
N VAL A 49 -59.35 38.80 27.26
CA VAL A 49 -58.10 38.43 26.57
C VAL A 49 -56.93 39.10 27.27
N ASP A 50 -55.92 38.30 27.59
CA ASP A 50 -54.67 38.80 28.14
C ASP A 50 -53.77 39.19 26.96
N SER A 51 -53.44 40.47 26.88
CA SER A 51 -52.68 41.00 25.75
C SER A 51 -51.24 40.47 25.71
N ASP A 52 -50.65 40.15 26.85
CA ASP A 52 -49.27 39.67 26.92
C ASP A 52 -49.18 38.21 26.45
N LEU A 53 -50.09 37.35 26.92
CA LEU A 53 -50.22 35.96 26.46
C LEU A 53 -50.57 35.87 24.96
N LEU A 54 -51.45 36.76 24.47
CA LEU A 54 -51.78 36.82 23.06
C LEU A 54 -50.56 37.17 22.19
N ASN A 55 -49.78 38.18 22.59
CA ASN A 55 -48.55 38.58 21.90
C ASN A 55 -47.49 37.47 21.94
N GLU A 56 -47.36 36.79 23.07
CA GLU A 56 -46.51 35.61 23.21
C GLU A 56 -46.96 34.49 22.26
N GLY A 57 -48.26 34.21 22.19
CA GLY A 57 -48.85 33.22 21.27
C GLY A 57 -48.52 33.52 19.81
N TYR A 58 -48.71 34.77 19.36
CA TYR A 58 -48.34 35.18 18.00
C TYR A 58 -46.84 35.03 17.73
N THR A 59 -46.01 35.47 18.68
CA THR A 59 -44.55 35.38 18.57
C THR A 59 -44.11 33.94 18.43
N LYS A 60 -44.67 33.04 19.26
CA LYS A 60 -44.32 31.63 19.24
C LYS A 60 -44.77 30.91 17.99
N LEU A 61 -46.01 31.18 17.56
CA LEU A 61 -46.56 30.64 16.33
C LEU A 61 -45.73 31.09 15.11
N LEU A 62 -45.43 32.38 14.99
CA LEU A 62 -44.65 32.93 13.89
C LEU A 62 -43.24 32.33 13.84
N THR A 63 -42.55 32.28 15.00
CA THR A 63 -41.21 31.72 15.11
C THR A 63 -41.17 30.25 14.68
N PHE A 64 -42.13 29.44 15.17
CA PHE A 64 -42.23 28.03 14.79
C PHE A 64 -42.49 27.85 13.29
N HIS A 65 -43.37 28.65 12.69
CA HIS A 65 -43.64 28.58 11.25
C HIS A 65 -42.42 28.96 10.40
N VAL A 66 -41.61 29.92 10.84
CA VAL A 66 -40.34 30.25 10.16
C VAL A 66 -39.39 29.06 10.19
N PHE A 67 -39.17 28.43 11.34
CA PHE A 67 -38.31 27.24 11.44
C PHE A 67 -38.87 26.06 10.64
N LEU A 68 -40.18 25.81 10.70
CA LEU A 68 -40.84 24.74 9.96
C LEU A 68 -40.74 24.95 8.45
N PHE A 69 -40.95 26.18 7.97
CA PHE A 69 -40.78 26.52 6.56
C PHE A 69 -39.36 26.24 6.09
N LEU A 70 -38.35 26.67 6.85
CA LEU A 70 -36.94 26.44 6.53
C LEU A 70 -36.57 24.95 6.58
N PHE A 71 -37.13 24.19 7.52
CA PHE A 71 -37.00 22.73 7.57
C PHE A 71 -37.58 22.07 6.31
N ILE A 72 -38.85 22.34 5.98
CA ILE A 72 -39.54 21.75 4.83
C ILE A 72 -38.82 22.11 3.54
N TRP A 73 -38.41 23.38 3.39
CA TRP A 73 -37.70 23.84 2.20
C TRP A 73 -36.34 23.14 2.05
N SER A 74 -35.57 23.03 3.13
CA SER A 74 -34.28 22.31 3.14
C SER A 74 -34.48 20.81 2.83
N PHE A 75 -35.48 20.17 3.47
CA PHE A 75 -35.78 18.76 3.26
C PHE A 75 -36.20 18.47 1.82
N TYR A 76 -37.07 19.30 1.26
CA TYR A 76 -37.49 19.22 -0.13
C TYR A 76 -36.31 19.33 -1.09
N LYS A 77 -35.38 20.27 -0.83
CA LYS A 77 -34.16 20.42 -1.63
C LYS A 77 -33.26 19.18 -1.52
N THR A 78 -33.08 18.61 -0.34
CA THR A 78 -32.32 17.36 -0.15
C THR A 78 -32.94 16.19 -0.93
N TYR A 79 -34.27 16.08 -0.91
CA TYR A 79 -35.03 15.04 -1.62
C TYR A 79 -34.98 15.16 -3.15
N THR A 80 -35.05 16.39 -3.69
CA THR A 80 -35.20 16.67 -5.12
C THR A 80 -33.89 16.91 -5.87
N VAL A 81 -32.94 17.62 -5.25
CA VAL A 81 -31.68 18.00 -5.92
C VAL A 81 -30.85 16.76 -6.21
N ASP A 82 -30.36 16.67 -7.45
CA ASP A 82 -29.45 15.61 -7.84
C ASP A 82 -28.14 15.74 -7.04
N PRO A 83 -27.66 14.68 -6.36
CA PRO A 83 -26.45 14.77 -5.56
C PRO A 83 -25.15 14.96 -6.39
N GLY A 84 -25.23 14.82 -7.71
CA GLY A 84 -24.12 14.89 -8.65
C GLY A 84 -23.77 13.52 -9.20
N SER A 85 -23.60 13.44 -10.52
CA SER A 85 -23.21 12.22 -11.25
C SER A 85 -22.01 12.48 -12.15
N ILE A 86 -21.27 11.42 -12.47
CA ILE A 86 -20.14 11.49 -13.40
C ILE A 86 -20.66 11.76 -14.83
N PRO A 87 -20.18 12.82 -15.52
CA PRO A 87 -20.58 13.14 -16.89
C PRO A 87 -20.31 11.98 -17.87
N ASP A 88 -21.19 11.81 -18.86
CA ASP A 88 -21.01 10.87 -19.97
C ASP A 88 -20.09 11.45 -21.06
N THR A 89 -18.87 11.83 -20.69
CA THR A 89 -17.86 12.34 -21.63
C THR A 89 -16.76 11.31 -21.88
N HIS A 90 -16.07 11.43 -23.02
CA HIS A 90 -14.95 10.56 -23.39
C HIS A 90 -13.87 10.49 -22.30
N GLU A 91 -13.64 11.62 -21.61
CA GLU A 91 -12.75 11.73 -20.46
C GLU A 91 -13.09 10.70 -19.38
N TRP A 92 -14.35 10.57 -18.99
CA TRP A 92 -14.73 9.67 -17.89
C TRP A 92 -15.00 8.23 -18.34
N THR A 93 -15.26 7.97 -19.62
CA THR A 93 -15.54 6.61 -20.12
C THR A 93 -14.30 5.89 -20.66
N VAL A 94 -13.33 6.62 -21.21
CA VAL A 94 -12.20 6.03 -21.96
C VAL A 94 -10.87 6.52 -21.43
N GLU A 95 -10.66 7.83 -21.35
CA GLU A 95 -9.34 8.41 -21.11
C GLU A 95 -9.41 9.60 -20.15
N PRO A 96 -9.38 9.35 -18.82
CA PRO A 96 -9.48 10.39 -17.82
C PRO A 96 -8.16 11.14 -17.67
N ASP A 97 -8.22 12.44 -17.38
CA ASP A 97 -7.04 13.22 -17.07
C ASP A 97 -6.43 12.78 -15.72
N VAL A 98 -5.44 11.91 -15.81
CA VAL A 98 -4.76 11.28 -14.67
C VAL A 98 -4.08 12.31 -13.76
N SER A 99 -3.72 13.49 -14.28
CA SER A 99 -3.03 14.55 -13.55
C SER A 99 -3.95 15.26 -12.54
N ARG A 100 -5.26 15.31 -12.83
CA ARG A 100 -6.25 16.03 -12.03
C ARG A 100 -6.93 15.16 -10.98
N ILE A 101 -6.92 13.84 -11.16
CA ILE A 101 -7.46 12.85 -10.21
C ILE A 101 -6.33 12.44 -9.25
N LYS A 102 -6.54 12.49 -7.94
CA LYS A 102 -5.50 12.21 -6.92
C LYS A 102 -5.70 10.85 -6.23
N GLU A 103 -6.94 10.42 -6.05
CA GLU A 103 -7.26 9.15 -5.42
C GLU A 103 -6.94 7.98 -6.36
N ARG A 104 -6.42 6.89 -5.80
CA ARG A 104 -6.06 5.67 -6.52
C ARG A 104 -6.68 4.45 -5.85
N GLY A 105 -6.92 3.41 -6.65
CA GLY A 105 -7.30 2.11 -6.13
C GLY A 105 -6.15 1.43 -5.38
N PRO A 106 -6.40 0.27 -4.73
CA PRO A 106 -5.40 -0.47 -3.96
C PRO A 106 -4.11 -0.81 -4.74
N ASN A 107 -4.22 -0.95 -6.07
CA ASN A 107 -3.11 -1.27 -6.97
C ASN A 107 -2.38 -0.03 -7.53
N GLY A 108 -2.78 1.18 -7.11
CA GLY A 108 -2.24 2.44 -7.63
C GLY A 108 -2.85 2.90 -8.96
N GLU A 109 -3.81 2.16 -9.51
CA GLU A 109 -4.56 2.50 -10.72
C GLU A 109 -5.66 3.52 -10.45
N LEU A 110 -6.18 4.15 -11.51
CA LEU A 110 -7.37 4.99 -11.40
C LEU A 110 -8.58 4.16 -10.96
N ARG A 111 -9.39 4.74 -10.09
CA ARG A 111 -10.59 4.06 -9.60
C ARG A 111 -11.61 3.99 -10.74
N TYR A 112 -12.08 2.79 -11.05
CA TYR A 112 -13.05 2.56 -12.13
C TYR A 112 -14.34 1.95 -11.58
N CYS A 113 -15.49 2.34 -12.13
CA CYS A 113 -16.79 1.77 -11.84
C CYS A 113 -17.19 0.77 -12.92
N THR A 114 -17.29 -0.51 -12.57
CA THR A 114 -17.68 -1.57 -13.50
C THR A 114 -19.16 -1.54 -13.87
N HIS A 115 -20.03 -1.00 -13.00
CA HIS A 115 -21.48 -0.91 -13.26
C HIS A 115 -21.82 0.15 -14.31
N GLU A 116 -21.24 1.35 -14.19
CA GLU A 116 -21.47 2.45 -15.13
C GLU A 116 -20.44 2.49 -16.26
N LYS A 117 -19.37 1.70 -16.17
CA LYS A 117 -18.24 1.72 -17.12
C LYS A 117 -17.60 3.11 -17.25
N LYS A 118 -17.35 3.74 -16.10
CA LYS A 118 -16.73 5.07 -15.99
C LYS A 118 -15.63 5.09 -14.96
N TYR A 119 -14.58 5.87 -15.20
CA TYR A 119 -13.59 6.26 -14.21
C TYR A 119 -14.23 7.16 -13.15
N LYS A 120 -13.84 6.95 -11.89
CA LYS A 120 -14.38 7.67 -10.74
C LYS A 120 -13.51 8.89 -10.44
N PRO A 121 -14.08 10.11 -10.45
CA PRO A 121 -13.43 11.28 -9.88
C PRO A 121 -13.08 11.07 -8.41
N ASP A 122 -12.27 11.97 -7.86
CA ASP A 122 -11.97 12.00 -6.43
C ASP A 122 -13.26 12.06 -5.59
N ARG A 123 -13.28 11.37 -4.44
CA ARG A 123 -14.45 11.30 -3.52
C ARG A 123 -15.77 10.73 -4.08
N ALA A 124 -15.79 10.24 -5.33
CA ALA A 124 -16.98 9.66 -5.94
C ALA A 124 -17.13 8.15 -5.65
N HIS A 125 -18.34 7.71 -5.29
CA HIS A 125 -18.62 6.31 -5.00
C HIS A 125 -19.93 5.83 -5.65
N TYR A 126 -19.97 4.55 -6.04
CA TYR A 126 -21.15 3.92 -6.64
C TYR A 126 -22.17 3.57 -5.56
N CYS A 127 -23.38 4.11 -5.70
CA CYS A 127 -24.51 3.80 -4.82
C CYS A 127 -25.43 2.77 -5.50
N ARG A 128 -25.62 1.62 -4.84
CA ARG A 128 -26.49 0.56 -5.36
C ARG A 128 -27.97 0.96 -5.40
N ALA A 129 -28.42 1.78 -4.45
CA ALA A 129 -29.82 2.19 -4.35
C ALA A 129 -30.22 3.18 -5.45
N THR A 130 -29.34 4.11 -5.80
CA THR A 130 -29.56 5.07 -6.92
C THR A 130 -29.09 4.52 -8.26
N LYS A 131 -28.33 3.41 -8.27
CA LYS A 131 -27.68 2.80 -9.43
C LYS A 131 -26.77 3.77 -10.19
N LYS A 132 -26.16 4.72 -9.48
CA LYS A 132 -25.26 5.74 -10.02
C LYS A 132 -24.07 6.02 -9.10
N ASN A 133 -22.97 6.50 -9.66
CA ASN A 133 -21.83 7.08 -8.97
C ASN A 133 -22.21 8.48 -8.53
N ILE A 134 -22.12 8.71 -7.23
CA ILE A 134 -22.46 9.96 -6.59
C ILE A 134 -21.18 10.74 -6.32
N LEU A 135 -21.13 12.00 -6.77
CA LEU A 135 -20.00 12.91 -6.51
C LEU A 135 -19.95 13.26 -5.01
N LYS A 136 -18.75 13.33 -4.41
CA LYS A 136 -18.53 13.51 -2.96
C LYS A 136 -19.49 12.66 -2.12
N MET A 137 -19.64 11.37 -2.44
CA MET A 137 -20.68 10.56 -1.82
C MET A 137 -20.46 10.50 -0.30
N ASP A 138 -21.47 10.92 0.45
CA ASP A 138 -21.47 10.82 1.89
C ASP A 138 -22.15 9.53 2.33
N HIS A 139 -23.41 9.35 1.96
CA HIS A 139 -24.16 8.12 2.16
C HIS A 139 -25.40 8.07 1.28
N TYR A 140 -26.07 6.93 1.25
CA TYR A 140 -27.46 6.86 0.79
C TYR A 140 -28.38 7.04 1.99
N CYS A 141 -29.29 8.01 1.94
CA CYS A 141 -30.20 8.30 3.03
C CYS A 141 -31.62 7.83 2.67
N PRO A 142 -32.13 6.75 3.32
CA PRO A 142 -33.48 6.26 3.07
C PRO A 142 -34.56 7.29 3.39
N TRP A 143 -34.32 8.12 4.40
CA TRP A 143 -35.23 9.15 4.91
C TRP A 143 -35.55 10.28 3.94
N VAL A 144 -34.70 10.48 2.92
CA VAL A 144 -34.92 11.43 1.82
C VAL A 144 -34.99 10.72 0.46
N ALA A 145 -34.98 9.39 0.45
CA ALA A 145 -34.96 8.54 -0.74
C ALA A 145 -33.96 9.03 -1.81
N ASN A 146 -32.76 9.43 -1.41
CA ASN A 146 -31.77 10.01 -2.30
C ASN A 146 -30.34 9.71 -1.82
N GLY A 147 -29.38 9.75 -2.74
CA GLY A 147 -27.97 9.83 -2.37
C GLY A 147 -27.68 11.22 -1.79
N VAL A 148 -26.88 11.29 -0.74
CA VAL A 148 -26.33 12.54 -0.21
C VAL A 148 -24.90 12.68 -0.74
N GLY A 149 -24.64 13.73 -1.49
CA GLY A 149 -23.38 13.99 -2.21
C GLY A 149 -23.14 15.48 -2.43
N HIS A 150 -22.25 15.82 -3.36
CA HIS A 150 -21.72 17.17 -3.56
C HIS A 150 -22.80 18.25 -3.59
N HIS A 151 -23.77 18.16 -4.49
CA HIS A 151 -24.74 19.23 -4.74
C HIS A 151 -25.86 19.35 -3.70
N ASN A 152 -26.12 18.32 -2.89
CA ASN A 152 -27.23 18.32 -1.94
C ASN A 152 -26.80 18.17 -0.47
N TYR A 153 -25.49 18.06 -0.18
CA TYR A 153 -24.97 17.97 1.19
C TYR A 153 -25.35 19.19 2.06
N LYS A 154 -25.29 20.41 1.48
CA LYS A 154 -25.73 21.65 2.17
C LYS A 154 -27.17 21.54 2.66
N PHE A 155 -28.07 21.13 1.77
CA PHE A 155 -29.49 21.04 2.10
C PHE A 155 -29.74 19.96 3.16
N PHE A 156 -29.00 18.85 3.10
CA PHE A 156 -29.07 17.80 4.11
C PHE A 156 -28.65 18.32 5.50
N LEU A 157 -27.53 19.05 5.56
CA LEU A 157 -27.05 19.65 6.80
C LEU A 157 -28.06 20.67 7.38
N LEU A 158 -28.67 21.49 6.51
CA LEU A 158 -29.72 22.44 6.90
C LEU A 158 -31.01 21.73 7.34
N SER A 159 -31.39 20.62 6.71
CA SER A 159 -32.53 19.81 7.15
C SER A 159 -32.32 19.28 8.57
N LEU A 160 -31.12 18.80 8.89
CA LEU A 160 -30.79 18.38 10.25
C LEU A 160 -30.80 19.56 11.23
N PHE A 161 -30.23 20.70 10.86
CA PHE A 161 -30.21 21.90 11.69
C PHE A 161 -31.62 22.39 12.03
N TYR A 162 -32.48 22.57 11.02
CA TYR A 162 -33.82 23.08 11.24
C TYR A 162 -34.76 22.05 11.88
N ALA A 163 -34.56 20.75 11.65
CA ALA A 163 -35.28 19.72 12.40
C ALA A 163 -34.95 19.80 13.91
N ASN A 164 -33.66 19.93 14.25
CA ASN A 164 -33.22 20.13 15.63
C ASN A 164 -33.80 21.42 16.23
N LEU A 165 -33.79 22.54 15.49
CA LEU A 165 -34.39 23.79 15.97
C LEU A 165 -35.90 23.66 16.21
N CYS A 166 -36.64 23.03 15.31
CA CYS A 166 -38.08 22.79 15.50
C CYS A 166 -38.33 21.96 16.76
N CYS A 167 -37.65 20.82 16.91
CA CYS A 167 -37.86 19.95 18.07
C CYS A 167 -37.41 20.61 19.37
N LEU A 168 -36.27 21.32 19.39
CA LEU A 168 -35.79 22.03 20.58
C LEU A 168 -36.74 23.18 20.96
N TYR A 169 -37.27 23.89 19.96
CA TYR A 169 -38.23 24.96 20.19
C TYR A 169 -39.51 24.43 20.84
N VAL A 170 -40.05 23.34 20.31
CA VAL A 170 -41.22 22.66 20.89
C VAL A 170 -40.91 22.16 22.30
N GLU A 171 -39.78 21.47 22.48
CA GLU A 171 -39.35 20.90 23.76
C GLU A 171 -39.29 21.97 24.86
N VAL A 172 -38.57 23.08 24.62
CA VAL A 172 -38.40 24.15 25.61
C VAL A 172 -39.74 24.76 26.00
N ASN A 173 -40.58 25.08 25.01
CA ASN A 173 -41.87 25.75 25.25
C ASN A 173 -42.89 24.84 25.95
N CYS A 174 -43.03 23.59 25.48
CA CYS A 174 -43.95 22.64 26.08
C CYS A 174 -43.49 22.23 27.48
N HIS A 175 -42.19 21.96 27.67
CA HIS A 175 -41.64 21.57 28.97
C HIS A 175 -41.78 22.69 30.01
N SER A 176 -41.53 23.96 29.63
CA SER A 176 -41.66 25.08 30.56
C SER A 176 -43.10 25.29 31.05
N SER A 177 -44.09 25.04 30.20
CA SER A 177 -45.51 25.24 30.55
C SER A 177 -46.17 24.00 31.15
N PHE A 178 -45.52 22.84 31.08
CA PHE A 178 -46.10 21.56 31.50
C PHE A 178 -46.49 21.51 32.99
N PRO A 179 -45.67 21.99 33.95
CA PRO A 179 -46.03 21.93 35.37
C PRO A 179 -47.32 22.71 35.70
N ASP A 180 -47.47 23.90 35.11
CA ASP A 180 -48.64 24.77 35.33
C ASP A 180 -49.90 24.18 34.69
N LEU A 181 -49.77 23.58 33.50
CA LEU A 181 -50.88 22.88 32.84
C LEU A 181 -51.31 21.63 33.61
N TYR A 182 -50.35 20.86 34.14
CA TYR A 182 -50.61 19.65 34.91
C TYR A 182 -51.27 19.94 36.27
N ALA A 183 -50.88 21.04 36.92
CA ALA A 183 -51.43 21.44 38.21
C ALA A 183 -52.82 22.09 38.11
N ASN A 184 -53.25 22.53 36.92
CA ASN A 184 -54.51 23.26 36.74
C ASN A 184 -55.70 22.30 36.59
N PRO A 185 -56.65 22.27 37.54
CA PRO A 185 -57.80 21.36 37.50
C PRO A 185 -58.81 21.68 36.39
N ASN A 186 -58.71 22.85 35.75
CA ASN A 186 -59.61 23.28 34.68
C ASN A 186 -59.13 22.87 33.28
N VAL A 187 -57.94 22.28 33.16
CA VAL A 187 -57.38 21.78 31.89
C VAL A 187 -57.82 20.33 31.70
N LEU A 188 -58.28 19.97 30.50
CA LEU A 188 -58.73 18.60 30.24
C LEU A 188 -57.53 17.64 30.21
N PHE A 189 -57.72 16.42 30.71
CA PHE A 189 -56.69 15.36 30.66
C PHE A 189 -56.11 15.16 29.26
N ASN A 190 -56.93 15.23 28.21
CA ASN A 190 -56.49 15.07 26.83
C ASN A 190 -55.48 16.16 26.42
N GLU A 191 -55.67 17.39 26.87
CA GLU A 191 -54.77 18.52 26.55
C GLU A 191 -53.40 18.30 27.21
N VAL A 192 -53.39 17.91 28.49
CA VAL A 192 -52.17 17.54 29.22
C VAL A 192 -51.47 16.33 28.57
N PHE A 193 -52.24 15.33 28.16
CA PHE A 193 -51.72 14.13 27.49
C PHE A 193 -51.05 14.46 26.15
N TYR A 194 -51.67 15.28 25.30
CA TYR A 194 -51.09 15.63 24.00
C TYR A 194 -49.83 16.48 24.14
N ILE A 195 -49.78 17.42 25.09
CA ILE A 195 -48.55 18.19 25.36
C ILE A 195 -47.45 17.27 25.92
N PHE A 196 -47.79 16.33 26.81
CA PHE A 196 -46.83 15.34 27.28
C PHE A 196 -46.29 14.46 26.14
N LEU A 197 -47.17 13.99 25.25
CA LEU A 197 -46.80 13.21 24.07
C LEU A 197 -45.86 14.00 23.15
N GLU A 198 -46.10 15.30 22.98
CA GLU A 198 -45.26 16.19 22.18
C GLU A 198 -43.84 16.31 22.77
N ILE A 199 -43.72 16.51 24.09
CA ILE A 199 -42.43 16.53 24.80
C ILE A 199 -41.69 15.21 24.59
N VAL A 200 -42.36 14.08 24.81
CA VAL A 200 -41.72 12.76 24.64
C VAL A 200 -41.26 12.56 23.20
N LEU A 201 -42.08 12.91 22.20
CA LEU A 201 -41.75 12.74 20.79
C LEU A 201 -40.61 13.66 20.35
N ALA A 202 -40.63 14.94 20.78
CA ALA A 202 -39.56 15.90 20.51
C ALA A 202 -38.24 15.47 21.14
N ALA A 203 -38.25 15.03 22.40
CA ALA A 203 -37.07 14.52 23.11
C ALA A 203 -36.47 13.28 22.43
N VAL A 204 -37.29 12.30 22.03
CA VAL A 204 -36.82 11.09 21.33
C VAL A 204 -36.20 11.44 19.98
N ILE A 205 -36.82 12.34 19.22
CA ILE A 205 -36.26 12.79 17.94
C ILE A 205 -34.92 13.50 18.18
N LEU A 206 -34.86 14.48 19.10
CA LEU A 206 -33.63 15.20 19.45
C LEU A 206 -32.49 14.27 19.85
N LEU A 207 -32.77 13.24 20.68
CA LEU A 207 -31.78 12.26 21.11
C LEU A 207 -31.12 11.53 19.93
N ILE A 208 -31.83 11.36 18.82
CA ILE A 208 -31.35 10.68 17.61
C ILE A 208 -30.67 11.68 16.67
N ILE A 209 -31.33 12.80 16.35
CA ILE A 209 -30.88 13.69 15.27
C ILE A 209 -29.84 14.72 15.73
N PHE A 210 -29.77 15.06 17.02
CA PHE A 210 -28.81 16.05 17.52
C PHE A 210 -27.37 15.52 17.51
N PRO A 211 -27.06 14.32 18.04
CA PRO A 211 -25.71 13.76 17.93
C PRO A 211 -25.29 13.52 16.48
N PHE A 212 -26.24 13.12 15.62
CA PHE A 212 -25.99 12.94 14.20
C PHE A 212 -25.67 14.26 13.49
N PHE A 213 -26.35 15.35 13.86
CA PHE A 213 -26.02 16.68 13.38
C PHE A 213 -24.60 17.13 13.82
N LEU A 214 -24.25 16.94 15.11
CA LEU A 214 -22.91 17.25 15.61
C LEU A 214 -21.82 16.46 14.88
N PHE A 215 -22.08 15.19 14.59
CA PHE A 215 -21.17 14.37 13.79
C PHE A 215 -20.95 14.97 12.39
N HIS A 216 -22.00 15.40 11.71
CA HIS A 216 -21.89 16.05 10.39
C HIS A 216 -21.21 17.43 10.43
N LEU A 217 -21.36 18.19 11.52
CA LEU A 217 -20.57 19.41 11.74
C LEU A 217 -19.08 19.10 11.90
N TYR A 218 -18.74 18.05 12.64
CA TYR A 218 -17.35 17.59 12.76
C TYR A 218 -16.77 17.15 11.41
N LEU A 219 -17.51 16.38 10.62
CA LEU A 219 -17.11 15.97 9.28
C LEU A 219 -16.89 17.17 8.36
N THR A 220 -17.80 18.15 8.40
CA THR A 220 -17.68 19.39 7.63
C THR A 220 -16.44 20.17 8.04
N ALA A 221 -16.18 20.34 9.34
CA ALA A 221 -15.03 21.07 9.85
C ALA A 221 -13.68 20.47 9.44
N HIS A 222 -13.62 19.15 9.20
CA HIS A 222 -12.40 18.42 8.79
C HIS A 222 -12.42 17.98 7.32
N ASN A 223 -13.41 18.43 6.54
CA ASN A 223 -13.65 18.07 5.15
C ASN A 223 -13.60 16.56 4.87
N TYR A 224 -14.32 15.80 5.69
CA TYR A 224 -14.59 14.38 5.48
C TYR A 224 -16.01 14.16 4.95
N THR A 225 -16.18 13.12 4.14
CA THR A 225 -17.47 12.44 4.02
C THR A 225 -17.59 11.32 5.06
N THR A 226 -18.80 10.87 5.37
CA THR A 226 -19.02 9.71 6.25
C THR A 226 -18.27 8.46 5.75
N LEU A 227 -18.25 8.22 4.43
CA LEU A 227 -17.47 7.13 3.83
C LEU A 227 -15.98 7.27 4.07
N GLU A 228 -15.41 8.45 3.87
CA GLU A 228 -13.99 8.72 4.10
C GLU A 228 -13.62 8.53 5.58
N PHE A 229 -14.46 9.02 6.49
CA PHE A 229 -14.27 8.85 7.93
C PHE A 229 -14.25 7.35 8.32
N CYS A 230 -15.19 6.56 7.82
CA CYS A 230 -15.27 5.12 8.09
C CYS A 230 -14.13 4.31 7.45
N VAL A 231 -13.64 4.72 6.29
CA VAL A 231 -12.54 4.03 5.57
C VAL A 231 -11.17 4.39 6.15
N ILE A 232 -10.97 5.64 6.58
CA ILE A 232 -9.67 6.11 7.08
C ILE A 232 -9.37 5.52 8.46
N GLY A 233 -10.38 5.28 9.32
CA GLY A 233 -10.39 4.30 10.42
C GLY A 233 -9.19 4.25 11.40
N LYS A 234 -8.25 5.19 11.32
CA LYS A 234 -6.99 5.29 12.07
C LYS A 234 -6.66 6.79 12.18
N ARG A 235 -6.74 7.33 13.39
CA ARG A 235 -6.71 8.77 13.74
C ARG A 235 -5.46 9.59 13.35
N ASP A 236 -4.57 9.11 12.48
CA ASP A 236 -3.26 9.76 12.23
C ASP A 236 -3.07 10.37 10.83
N LYS A 237 -4.14 10.56 10.05
CA LYS A 237 -4.05 11.28 8.78
C LYS A 237 -5.13 12.34 8.70
N LYS A 238 -4.72 13.61 8.63
CA LYS A 238 -5.58 14.74 8.28
C LYS A 238 -6.13 14.53 6.87
N SER A 239 -7.40 14.87 6.62
CA SER A 239 -7.99 14.78 5.27
C SER A 239 -7.13 15.59 4.31
N MET A 240 -6.77 15.03 3.16
CA MET A 240 -6.00 15.78 2.15
C MET A 240 -6.79 16.96 1.56
N TYR A 241 -8.10 16.97 1.78
CA TYR A 241 -9.04 18.01 1.39
C TYR A 241 -9.28 19.05 2.50
N ASP A 242 -8.73 18.85 3.70
CA ASP A 242 -8.88 19.82 4.80
C ASP A 242 -8.04 21.08 4.53
N LEU A 243 -8.73 22.19 4.25
CA LEU A 243 -8.14 23.50 3.97
C LEU A 243 -8.19 24.45 5.19
N GLY A 244 -8.61 23.97 6.35
CA GLY A 244 -8.94 24.77 7.53
C GLY A 244 -10.45 24.93 7.71
N VAL A 245 -10.88 25.07 8.97
CA VAL A 245 -12.31 25.02 9.36
C VAL A 245 -13.16 25.97 8.52
N GLU A 246 -12.77 27.24 8.43
CA GLU A 246 -13.50 28.26 7.67
C GLU A 246 -13.68 27.86 6.20
N GLU A 247 -12.60 27.52 5.50
CA GLU A 247 -12.67 27.16 4.08
C GLU A 247 -13.40 25.83 3.85
N ASN A 248 -13.34 24.89 4.80
CA ASN A 248 -14.10 23.65 4.72
C ASN A 248 -15.61 23.91 4.83
N PHE A 249 -16.03 24.85 5.68
CA PHE A 249 -17.42 25.31 5.72
C PHE A 249 -17.80 26.07 4.45
N ASN A 250 -16.92 26.93 3.90
CA ASN A 250 -17.16 27.61 2.61
C ASN A 250 -17.39 26.61 1.46
N GLN A 251 -16.63 25.50 1.42
CA GLN A 251 -16.82 24.47 0.39
C GLN A 251 -18.22 23.84 0.41
N VAL A 252 -18.85 23.75 1.58
CA VAL A 252 -20.17 23.13 1.75
C VAL A 252 -21.29 24.17 1.68
N LEU A 253 -21.18 25.28 2.40
CA LEU A 253 -22.24 26.28 2.57
C LEU A 253 -22.21 27.40 1.51
N GLY A 254 -21.09 27.55 0.80
CA GLY A 254 -20.81 28.57 -0.21
C GLY A 254 -20.05 29.78 0.36
N ASP A 255 -19.49 30.62 -0.51
CA ASP A 255 -18.66 31.77 -0.10
C ASP A 255 -19.48 32.92 0.54
N ASN A 256 -20.81 32.95 0.34
CA ASN A 256 -21.67 34.00 0.90
C ASN A 256 -22.27 33.57 2.24
N LEU A 257 -21.73 34.11 3.34
CA LEU A 257 -22.16 33.86 4.72
C LEU A 257 -23.66 34.11 4.96
N LEU A 258 -24.25 35.12 4.29
CA LEU A 258 -25.68 35.45 4.46
C LEU A 258 -26.60 34.35 3.90
N LEU A 259 -26.09 33.53 2.98
CA LEU A 259 -26.84 32.43 2.38
C LEU A 259 -26.59 31.08 3.09
N TRP A 260 -25.76 31.04 4.13
CA TRP A 260 -25.41 29.77 4.79
C TRP A 260 -26.62 29.08 5.39
N LEU A 261 -27.48 29.84 6.08
CA LEU A 261 -28.68 29.34 6.73
C LEU A 261 -29.87 29.18 5.77
N LEU A 262 -29.75 29.63 4.52
CA LEU A 262 -30.82 29.49 3.54
C LEU A 262 -30.55 28.29 2.62
N PRO A 263 -31.57 27.48 2.26
CA PRO A 263 -31.42 26.34 1.36
C PRO A 263 -31.35 26.78 -0.12
N VAL A 264 -30.50 27.76 -0.39
CA VAL A 264 -30.19 28.34 -1.70
C VAL A 264 -28.69 28.35 -1.95
N GLY A 265 -28.30 28.55 -3.21
CA GLY A 265 -26.90 28.42 -3.63
C GLY A 265 -26.45 26.97 -3.78
N GLY A 266 -25.19 26.79 -4.16
CA GLY A 266 -24.56 25.48 -4.36
C GLY A 266 -23.22 25.41 -3.63
N PRO A 267 -22.67 24.19 -3.46
CA PRO A 267 -21.33 24.00 -2.94
C PRO A 267 -20.30 24.65 -3.87
N LYS A 268 -19.11 24.92 -3.35
CA LYS A 268 -17.99 25.42 -4.16
C LYS A 268 -17.44 24.29 -5.05
N GLY A 269 -17.20 24.60 -6.33
CA GLY A 269 -16.63 23.66 -7.30
C GLY A 269 -17.65 22.71 -7.94
N ASP A 270 -17.17 21.91 -8.90
CA ASP A 270 -17.98 21.04 -9.76
C ASP A 270 -18.25 19.63 -9.20
N GLY A 271 -17.58 19.28 -8.10
CA GLY A 271 -17.67 17.97 -7.48
C GLY A 271 -16.87 16.87 -8.20
N LEU A 272 -16.19 17.20 -9.30
CA LEU A 272 -15.29 16.31 -10.02
C LEU A 272 -13.86 16.46 -9.51
N PHE A 273 -13.49 17.69 -9.14
CA PHE A 273 -12.15 18.01 -8.65
C PHE A 273 -12.22 18.82 -7.35
N TYR A 274 -11.34 18.48 -6.41
CA TYR A 274 -11.28 19.13 -5.10
C TYR A 274 -9.89 19.72 -4.85
N GLN A 275 -9.89 20.92 -4.30
CA GLN A 275 -8.66 21.54 -3.82
C GLN A 275 -8.12 20.72 -2.64
N THR A 276 -6.80 20.55 -2.62
CA THR A 276 -6.08 19.86 -1.55
C THR A 276 -5.13 20.83 -0.88
N PHE A 277 -4.72 20.52 0.36
CA PHE A 277 -3.80 21.35 1.14
C PHE A 277 -2.54 21.81 0.36
N ALA A 278 -2.00 20.97 -0.55
CA ALA A 278 -0.87 21.31 -1.43
C ALA A 278 -1.10 22.51 -2.39
N HIS A 279 -2.36 22.88 -2.68
CA HIS A 279 -2.72 23.97 -3.60
C HIS A 279 -3.05 25.29 -2.88
N HIS A 280 -3.50 25.25 -1.62
CA HIS A 280 -3.89 26.46 -0.87
C HIS A 280 -2.67 27.26 -0.36
N ALA A 281 -1.52 26.60 -0.18
CA ALA A 281 -0.27 27.27 0.22
C ALA A 281 0.33 28.18 -0.85
N HIS A 282 -0.08 28.04 -2.12
CA HIS A 282 0.43 28.83 -3.26
C HIS A 282 -0.24 30.20 -3.44
N SER A 283 -1.37 30.47 -2.77
CA SER A 283 -2.17 31.71 -2.99
C SER A 283 -2.03 32.76 -1.89
N PHE A 284 -1.32 32.46 -0.79
CA PHE A 284 -1.25 33.32 0.40
C PHE A 284 0.10 34.05 0.58
N THR A 285 1.04 33.90 -0.36
CA THR A 285 2.41 34.46 -0.29
C THR A 285 2.63 35.72 -1.13
N LEU A 286 1.57 36.49 -1.38
CA LEU A 286 1.65 37.87 -1.84
C LEU A 286 1.12 38.76 -0.72
N PHE A 287 1.91 39.06 0.31
CA PHE A 287 1.84 40.30 1.09
C PHE A 287 2.86 40.23 2.25
N ASN A 288 3.68 41.29 2.33
CA ASN A 288 4.62 41.67 3.37
C ASN A 288 6.02 41.03 3.37
N GLY A 289 6.98 41.82 2.91
CA GLY A 289 8.40 41.67 3.22
C GLY A 289 8.82 42.58 4.38
N THR A 290 9.90 42.20 5.07
CA THR A 290 11.09 43.00 5.45
C THR A 290 12.03 42.12 6.29
N THR A 291 13.33 42.21 6.00
CA THR A 291 14.50 41.54 6.63
C THR A 291 14.91 42.23 7.95
N PRO A 292 15.69 41.56 8.85
CA PRO A 292 17.16 41.69 8.85
C PRO A 292 17.98 40.44 9.29
N SER A 293 19.31 40.54 9.12
CA SER A 293 20.42 39.56 9.18
C SER A 293 21.04 39.29 10.59
N PRO A 294 21.99 38.32 10.74
CA PRO A 294 22.27 37.54 11.96
C PRO A 294 23.61 37.89 12.68
N PRO A 295 23.98 37.14 13.75
CA PRO A 295 25.40 36.89 14.04
C PRO A 295 25.78 35.40 14.19
N ASP A 296 27.06 35.17 13.91
CA ASP A 296 27.83 33.94 13.70
C ASP A 296 28.23 33.12 14.96
N ASN A 297 28.81 31.94 14.65
CA ASN A 297 29.66 30.99 15.41
C ASN A 297 28.92 29.81 16.10
N GLU A 298 29.36 28.55 16.02
CA GLU A 298 30.66 27.96 15.69
C GLU A 298 30.54 26.45 15.34
N ARG A 299 31.62 25.86 14.82
CA ARG A 299 31.76 24.61 14.05
C ARG A 299 31.54 23.29 14.82
N GLY A 300 31.04 22.27 14.10
CA GLY A 300 31.10 20.85 14.49
C GLY A 300 31.07 19.89 13.29
N ALA A 301 32.15 19.11 13.12
CA ALA A 301 32.41 18.00 12.18
C ALA A 301 31.29 17.56 11.21
N THR A 302 31.46 17.83 9.92
CA THR A 302 30.54 17.44 8.83
C THR A 302 30.48 15.92 8.61
N LYS A 303 29.27 15.35 8.61
CA LYS A 303 29.02 14.04 7.98
C LYS A 303 29.25 14.16 6.47
N HIS A 304 29.95 13.18 5.88
CA HIS A 304 30.40 13.18 4.48
C HIS A 304 29.29 13.57 3.47
N MET A 305 29.50 14.70 2.78
CA MET A 305 28.75 15.15 1.61
C MET A 305 29.67 15.12 0.39
N ASN A 306 29.27 14.40 -0.66
CA ASN A 306 30.04 14.32 -1.89
C ASN A 306 29.26 15.05 -3.01
N PHE A 307 29.97 15.78 -3.87
CA PHE A 307 29.39 16.47 -5.02
C PHE A 307 29.79 15.74 -6.31
N VAL A 308 28.86 15.63 -7.27
CA VAL A 308 29.17 15.24 -8.65
C VAL A 308 28.67 16.36 -9.55
N LYS A 309 29.57 17.00 -10.27
CA LYS A 309 29.22 17.99 -11.30
C LYS A 309 28.86 17.23 -12.57
N LEU A 310 27.73 17.53 -13.20
CA LEU A 310 27.20 16.90 -14.40
C LEU A 310 27.12 17.94 -15.53
N SER A 311 27.49 17.53 -16.75
CA SER A 311 27.42 18.39 -17.94
C SER A 311 26.07 18.19 -18.62
N LEU A 312 25.21 19.22 -18.64
CA LEU A 312 23.83 19.20 -19.16
C LEU A 312 22.89 18.25 -18.39
N ASP A 313 21.57 18.35 -18.66
CA ASP A 313 20.34 17.81 -18.01
C ASP A 313 20.34 16.34 -17.52
N SER A 314 21.46 15.67 -17.63
CA SER A 314 21.72 14.34 -17.19
C SER A 314 21.75 14.20 -15.67
N TYR A 315 20.99 13.22 -15.17
CA TYR A 315 20.96 12.77 -13.77
C TYR A 315 21.16 11.25 -13.76
N PRO A 316 21.90 10.64 -12.83
CA PRO A 316 22.03 9.17 -12.80
C PRO A 316 20.69 8.45 -12.57
N VAL A 317 20.20 7.75 -13.60
CA VAL A 317 18.89 7.07 -13.63
C VAL A 317 18.81 5.65 -13.04
N LYS A 318 17.68 5.33 -12.41
CA LYS A 318 17.27 3.95 -12.12
C LYS A 318 16.28 3.49 -13.18
N TYR A 319 16.69 2.58 -14.07
CA TYR A 319 15.77 1.96 -15.01
C TYR A 319 15.09 0.75 -14.34
N TYR A 320 13.76 0.75 -14.29
CA TYR A 320 12.98 -0.41 -13.86
C TYR A 320 11.99 -0.76 -14.97
N ASN A 321 12.09 -1.96 -15.52
CA ASN A 321 11.13 -2.42 -16.54
C ASN A 321 9.98 -3.26 -15.97
N ARG A 322 9.68 -3.07 -14.68
CA ARG A 322 8.47 -3.49 -13.95
C ARG A 322 8.38 -2.62 -12.70
N THR A 323 7.23 -2.01 -12.47
CA THR A 323 6.91 -1.15 -11.32
C THR A 323 7.55 -1.59 -10.00
N HIS A 324 8.17 -0.64 -9.26
CA HIS A 324 7.87 -0.32 -7.84
C HIS A 324 8.77 0.80 -7.27
N LYS A 325 8.15 1.67 -6.45
CA LYS A 325 8.66 2.53 -5.34
C LYS A 325 9.22 3.94 -5.60
N VAL A 326 8.77 4.84 -4.71
CA VAL A 326 9.38 6.10 -4.26
C VAL A 326 10.90 5.99 -4.23
N THR A 327 11.58 6.75 -5.08
CA THR A 327 13.04 6.92 -5.07
C THR A 327 13.46 7.70 -3.83
N ASN A 328 14.63 7.37 -3.27
CA ASN A 328 15.26 8.21 -2.24
C ASN A 328 15.94 9.43 -2.88
N THR A 329 15.36 10.01 -3.93
CA THR A 329 15.95 11.09 -4.71
C THR A 329 14.99 12.26 -4.75
N LEU A 330 15.53 13.45 -4.45
CA LEU A 330 14.84 14.71 -4.62
C LEU A 330 15.48 15.51 -5.75
N ARG A 331 14.65 16.15 -6.56
CA ARG A 331 15.06 17.26 -7.43
C ARG A 331 14.74 18.54 -6.70
N LEU A 332 15.75 19.35 -6.41
CA LEU A 332 15.57 20.66 -5.81
C LEU A 332 15.67 21.73 -6.89
N LYS A 333 14.58 22.46 -7.12
CA LYS A 333 14.49 23.60 -8.05
C LYS A 333 14.80 24.88 -7.29
N GLY A 334 15.43 25.86 -7.93
CA GLY A 334 15.77 27.15 -7.32
C GLY A 334 17.16 27.22 -6.68
N ILE A 335 17.92 26.12 -6.74
CA ILE A 335 19.30 26.00 -6.32
C ILE A 335 20.06 25.23 -7.40
N GLY A 336 21.23 25.71 -7.83
CA GLY A 336 22.01 25.11 -8.91
C GLY A 336 23.08 26.03 -9.44
N LEU A 337 24.00 25.48 -10.24
CA LEU A 337 25.20 26.18 -10.71
C LEU A 337 24.94 27.35 -11.68
N LEU A 338 23.68 27.52 -12.13
CA LEU A 338 23.28 28.68 -12.91
C LEU A 338 23.16 29.96 -12.06
N THR A 339 22.78 29.82 -10.78
CA THR A 339 22.49 30.97 -9.91
C THR A 339 23.28 30.99 -8.60
N TRP A 340 23.89 29.87 -8.21
CA TRP A 340 24.66 29.73 -6.96
C TRP A 340 26.04 29.15 -7.26
N GLU A 341 27.06 29.61 -6.54
CA GLU A 341 28.38 28.98 -6.57
C GLU A 341 28.36 27.63 -5.83
N GLU A 342 29.28 26.73 -6.21
CA GLU A 342 29.36 25.40 -5.60
C GLU A 342 29.52 25.47 -4.06
N GLU A 343 30.23 26.49 -3.57
CA GLU A 343 30.47 26.71 -2.14
C GLU A 343 29.20 27.17 -1.38
N ASP A 344 28.30 27.92 -2.04
CA ASP A 344 27.03 28.33 -1.45
C ASP A 344 26.07 27.14 -1.33
N ILE A 345 26.09 26.25 -2.33
CA ILE A 345 25.32 24.99 -2.30
C ILE A 345 25.87 24.07 -1.21
N ARG A 346 27.20 24.01 -1.03
CA ARG A 346 27.84 23.29 0.08
C ARG A 346 27.36 23.81 1.43
N ARG A 347 27.37 25.13 1.63
CA ARG A 347 26.93 25.76 2.88
C ARG A 347 25.46 25.46 3.19
N PHE A 348 24.58 25.54 2.19
CA PHE A 348 23.16 25.21 2.33
C PHE A 348 22.92 23.78 2.83
N PHE A 349 23.67 22.81 2.30
CA PHE A 349 23.51 21.41 2.68
C PHE A 349 24.22 21.03 3.98
N GLN A 350 25.20 21.82 4.42
CA GLN A 350 25.89 21.62 5.70
C GLN A 350 24.95 21.74 6.90
N GLU A 351 23.90 22.55 6.79
CA GLU A 351 22.93 22.77 7.86
C GLU A 351 22.03 21.55 8.15
N LEU A 352 21.94 20.59 7.23
CA LEU A 352 21.03 19.44 7.36
C LEU A 352 21.56 18.31 8.24
N ASP A 353 22.88 18.21 8.48
CA ASP A 353 23.54 17.11 9.23
C ASP A 353 23.14 15.67 8.78
N LEU A 354 22.95 15.47 7.46
CA LEU A 354 22.59 14.18 6.85
C LEU A 354 23.64 13.70 5.86
N THR A 355 23.62 12.39 5.55
CA THR A 355 24.48 11.78 4.53
C THR A 355 23.70 11.59 3.24
N PHE A 356 24.07 12.35 2.22
CA PHE A 356 23.43 12.33 0.91
C PHE A 356 24.43 12.71 -0.18
N MET A 357 24.01 12.53 -1.42
CA MET A 357 24.81 12.73 -2.60
C MET A 357 24.15 13.80 -3.46
N VAL A 358 24.90 14.86 -3.75
CA VAL A 358 24.41 16.00 -4.53
C VAL A 358 24.96 15.93 -5.94
N TYR A 359 24.08 16.06 -6.92
CA TYR A 359 24.39 16.13 -8.34
C TYR A 359 24.10 17.55 -8.83
N LEU A 360 25.13 18.23 -9.35
CA LEU A 360 25.08 19.61 -9.80
C LEU A 360 25.05 19.67 -11.32
N ILE A 361 24.01 20.23 -11.93
CA ILE A 361 23.92 20.34 -13.39
C ILE A 361 24.44 21.71 -13.82
N LEU A 362 25.44 21.71 -14.70
CA LEU A 362 26.22 22.88 -15.12
C LEU A 362 25.41 24.05 -15.74
N GLN A 363 24.21 23.78 -16.27
CA GLN A 363 23.37 24.77 -16.96
C GLN A 363 21.94 24.82 -16.43
N GLN A 364 21.69 24.30 -15.23
CA GLN A 364 20.35 24.35 -14.63
C GLN A 364 20.39 25.01 -13.25
N ASN A 365 19.28 25.67 -12.91
CA ASN A 365 19.02 26.07 -11.52
C ASN A 365 18.34 24.95 -10.73
N VAL A 366 18.90 23.74 -10.85
CA VAL A 366 18.41 22.52 -10.21
C VAL A 366 19.60 21.72 -9.70
N VAL A 367 19.49 21.18 -8.49
CA VAL A 367 20.36 20.11 -8.01
C VAL A 367 19.51 18.89 -7.69
N TYR A 368 20.11 17.72 -7.82
CA TYR A 368 19.45 16.50 -7.39
C TYR A 368 20.17 15.94 -6.18
N VAL A 369 19.40 15.46 -5.21
CA VAL A 369 19.92 14.96 -3.94
C VAL A 369 19.44 13.53 -3.74
N GLU A 370 20.38 12.59 -3.75
CA GLU A 370 20.12 11.19 -3.45
C GLU A 370 20.47 10.89 -1.98
N PHE A 371 19.46 10.42 -1.26
CA PHE A 371 19.56 10.06 0.14
C PHE A 371 19.78 8.57 0.31
N TYR A 372 20.63 8.23 1.26
CA TYR A 372 20.82 6.84 1.65
C TYR A 372 19.55 6.25 2.28
N LYS A 373 18.88 6.98 3.19
CA LYS A 373 17.65 6.52 3.85
C LYS A 373 16.43 7.24 3.29
N LYS A 374 15.36 6.47 3.06
CA LYS A 374 14.05 7.02 2.67
C LYS A 374 13.53 8.05 3.67
N LYS A 375 13.74 7.82 4.97
CA LYS A 375 13.31 8.76 6.02
C LYS A 375 14.05 10.10 5.96
N ASP A 376 15.32 10.10 5.56
CA ASP A 376 16.14 11.31 5.44
C ASP A 376 15.71 12.07 4.17
N CYS A 377 15.42 11.35 3.08
CA CYS A 377 14.78 11.89 1.88
C CYS A 377 13.43 12.54 2.21
N SER A 378 12.56 11.84 2.95
CA SER A 378 11.27 12.38 3.36
C SER A 378 11.38 13.53 4.34
N TYR A 379 12.39 13.52 5.22
CA TYR A 379 12.68 14.63 6.10
C TYR A 379 13.09 15.87 5.30
N VAL A 380 14.04 15.77 4.37
CA VAL A 380 14.48 16.93 3.57
C VAL A 380 13.39 17.40 2.60
N PHE A 381 12.63 16.48 1.99
CA PHE A 381 11.47 16.84 1.18
C PHE A 381 10.45 17.63 2.01
N ASN A 382 10.13 17.15 3.21
CA ASN A 382 9.23 17.85 4.10
C ASN A 382 9.85 19.17 4.56
N LEU A 383 11.13 19.23 4.92
CA LEU A 383 11.79 20.45 5.38
C LEU A 383 11.80 21.55 4.33
N LEU A 384 12.03 21.20 3.07
CA LEU A 384 12.10 22.16 1.96
C LEU A 384 10.72 22.53 1.39
N ASN A 385 9.72 21.65 1.48
CA ASN A 385 8.38 21.89 0.93
C ASN A 385 7.31 22.21 1.97
N HIS A 386 7.55 21.89 3.23
CA HIS A 386 6.60 22.00 4.33
C HIS A 386 7.30 22.65 5.54
N ASN A 387 6.64 23.59 6.23
CA ASN A 387 7.26 24.26 7.38
C ASN A 387 7.69 23.21 8.45
N PRO A 388 8.94 23.23 8.94
CA PRO A 388 9.32 22.40 10.08
C PRO A 388 8.66 22.92 11.37
N PRO A 389 8.61 22.10 12.44
CA PRO A 389 8.25 22.59 13.77
C PRO A 389 9.25 23.67 14.19
N LYS A 390 8.74 24.76 14.78
CA LYS A 390 9.46 25.98 15.23
C LYS A 390 10.96 25.78 15.52
N GLY A 391 11.81 26.54 14.83
CA GLY A 391 13.10 27.00 15.38
C GLY A 391 14.40 26.59 14.69
N GLN A 392 14.41 25.99 13.50
CA GLN A 392 15.67 25.64 12.81
C GLN A 392 15.61 26.02 11.31
N LEU A 393 16.55 26.88 10.90
CA LEU A 393 16.83 27.48 9.58
C LEU A 393 16.01 28.71 9.14
N GLU A 394 16.74 29.78 8.78
CA GLU A 394 16.25 30.94 8.06
C GLU A 394 15.89 30.55 6.61
N ARG A 395 14.71 31.00 6.14
CA ARG A 395 14.20 30.69 4.80
C ARG A 395 15.06 31.34 3.71
N LYS A 396 15.52 30.56 2.73
CA LYS A 396 15.59 31.01 1.34
C LYS A 396 14.34 30.51 0.62
N THR A 397 13.45 31.45 0.28
CA THR A 397 12.05 31.23 -0.14
C THR A 397 11.85 30.56 -1.50
N ASP A 398 12.92 30.23 -2.22
CA ASP A 398 12.83 29.92 -3.65
C ASP A 398 13.19 28.47 -3.98
N ILE A 399 13.53 27.65 -2.98
CA ILE A 399 13.97 26.26 -3.18
C ILE A 399 12.79 25.30 -2.98
N GLN A 400 12.43 24.54 -4.02
CA GLN A 400 11.37 23.53 -3.98
C GLN A 400 11.94 22.13 -4.22
N ALA A 401 11.57 21.15 -3.39
CA ALA A 401 11.93 19.76 -3.56
C ALA A 401 10.84 18.96 -4.31
N GLU A 402 11.21 18.02 -5.15
CA GLU A 402 10.27 17.13 -5.83
C GLU A 402 10.80 15.69 -5.77
N TYR A 403 9.97 14.71 -5.43
CA TYR A 403 10.36 13.31 -5.60
C TYR A 403 10.40 12.99 -7.09
N VAL A 404 11.54 12.51 -7.58
CA VAL A 404 11.66 12.22 -9.02
C VAL A 404 11.90 10.74 -9.26
N ASN A 405 11.03 10.15 -10.08
CA ASN A 405 11.27 8.89 -10.76
C ASN A 405 11.84 9.24 -12.14
N VAL A 406 13.13 9.11 -12.30
CA VAL A 406 13.76 9.54 -13.55
C VAL A 406 13.59 8.42 -14.58
N ARG A 407 12.89 8.74 -15.67
CA ARG A 407 12.82 7.91 -16.88
C ARG A 407 13.62 8.61 -17.96
N TYR A 408 14.40 7.86 -18.72
CA TYR A 408 15.01 8.35 -19.95
C TYR A 408 14.14 7.92 -21.11
N ASP A 409 13.67 8.91 -21.86
CA ASP A 409 13.13 8.67 -23.20
C ASP A 409 14.33 8.59 -24.15
N ILE A 410 14.47 7.43 -24.79
CA ILE A 410 15.51 7.22 -25.80
C ILE A 410 15.13 8.09 -26.99
N LYS A 411 16.05 8.94 -27.50
CA LYS A 411 15.81 9.75 -28.71
C LYS A 411 15.22 8.89 -29.83
N GLU A 412 14.18 9.38 -30.50
CA GLU A 412 13.44 8.66 -31.55
C GLU A 412 14.36 8.11 -32.66
N ASP A 413 15.46 8.81 -32.94
CA ASP A 413 16.47 8.45 -33.96
C ASP A 413 17.55 7.47 -33.47
N SER A 414 17.41 6.89 -32.27
CA SER A 414 18.46 6.01 -31.73
C SER A 414 18.66 4.76 -32.59
N PRO A 415 19.91 4.42 -32.94
CA PRO A 415 20.18 3.35 -33.88
C PRO A 415 19.65 2.03 -33.36
N THR A 416 18.85 1.33 -34.16
CA THR A 416 18.36 -0.02 -33.84
C THR A 416 19.33 -1.12 -34.29
N VAL A 417 20.33 -0.73 -35.08
CA VAL A 417 21.42 -1.54 -35.62
C VAL A 417 22.57 -1.61 -34.62
N TYR A 418 23.16 -2.78 -34.48
CA TYR A 418 24.34 -3.04 -33.66
C TYR A 418 25.59 -2.77 -34.50
N SER A 419 26.67 -2.31 -33.87
CA SER A 419 27.98 -2.18 -34.50
C SER A 419 29.01 -3.10 -33.83
N ARG A 420 29.98 -3.58 -34.61
CA ARG A 420 31.18 -4.24 -34.06
C ARG A 420 32.25 -3.25 -33.63
N ASP A 421 32.13 -1.99 -34.04
CA ASP A 421 33.07 -0.94 -33.68
C ASP A 421 32.87 -0.50 -32.22
N VAL A 422 33.51 -1.25 -31.31
CA VAL A 422 33.53 -0.94 -29.88
C VAL A 422 34.27 0.36 -29.56
N SER A 423 35.08 0.91 -30.48
CA SER A 423 35.77 2.19 -30.26
C SER A 423 34.82 3.38 -30.19
N VAL A 424 33.56 3.23 -30.65
CA VAL A 424 32.51 4.25 -30.49
C VAL A 424 32.28 4.61 -29.01
N LEU A 425 32.44 3.65 -28.09
CA LEU A 425 32.40 3.92 -26.64
C LEU A 425 33.52 4.84 -26.18
N VAL A 426 34.67 4.83 -26.87
CA VAL A 426 35.83 5.67 -26.58
C VAL A 426 35.67 7.05 -27.25
N ARG A 427 35.12 7.10 -28.47
CA ARG A 427 34.98 8.33 -29.29
C ARG A 427 33.87 9.30 -28.84
N GLY A 428 32.89 8.87 -28.03
CA GLY A 428 31.80 9.72 -27.51
C GLY A 428 32.20 10.80 -26.47
N LEU A 429 33.37 11.41 -26.62
CA LEU A 429 33.91 12.49 -25.78
C LEU A 429 33.60 13.84 -26.45
N PRO A 430 32.90 14.79 -25.80
CA PRO A 430 32.82 16.14 -26.32
C PRO A 430 34.17 16.82 -26.12
N GLY A 431 35.00 16.78 -27.17
CA GLY A 431 36.27 17.48 -27.27
C GLY A 431 36.44 18.01 -28.69
N LYS A 432 35.87 19.19 -28.97
CA LYS A 432 36.07 20.00 -30.17
C LYS A 432 35.71 19.35 -31.52
N GLU A 433 34.42 19.15 -31.79
CA GLU A 433 33.94 19.18 -33.18
C GLU A 433 33.43 20.60 -33.50
N ALA A 434 34.38 21.46 -33.83
CA ALA A 434 34.14 22.69 -34.56
C ALA A 434 35.34 22.97 -35.46
N LYS A 435 35.51 22.11 -36.48
CA LYS A 435 36.10 22.35 -37.82
C LYS A 435 36.49 20.99 -38.42
N GLY A 436 35.93 20.67 -39.58
CA GLY A 436 36.09 19.37 -40.24
C GLY A 436 37.49 19.15 -40.80
N GLU A 437 38.35 18.51 -40.03
CA GLU A 437 39.56 17.83 -40.49
C GLU A 437 39.66 16.47 -39.81
N ALA A 438 40.08 15.44 -40.55
CA ALA A 438 40.26 14.09 -40.03
C ALA A 438 41.47 14.04 -39.06
N PRO A 439 41.38 13.34 -37.92
CA PRO A 439 42.47 13.32 -36.94
C PRO A 439 43.65 12.46 -37.45
N ASN A 440 44.88 12.91 -37.20
CA ASN A 440 46.11 12.22 -37.57
C ASN A 440 46.44 11.04 -36.63
N GLU A 441 47.11 10.01 -37.17
CA GLU A 441 47.52 8.79 -36.44
C GLU A 441 48.34 9.01 -35.15
N SER A 442 48.93 10.20 -34.96
CA SER A 442 49.64 10.56 -33.72
C SER A 442 48.70 10.86 -32.53
N GLU A 443 47.46 11.31 -32.78
CA GLU A 443 46.47 11.55 -31.70
C GLU A 443 45.78 10.27 -31.24
N LEU A 444 45.69 9.27 -32.13
CA LEU A 444 45.14 7.95 -31.83
C LEU A 444 46.03 7.16 -30.84
N ASN A 445 47.34 7.38 -30.89
CA ASN A 445 48.31 6.74 -29.99
C ASN A 445 48.40 7.42 -28.61
N ALA A 446 47.94 8.66 -28.47
CA ALA A 446 47.88 9.37 -27.17
C ALA A 446 46.64 8.99 -26.33
N ALA A 447 45.60 8.39 -26.95
CA ALA A 447 44.38 7.95 -26.26
C ALA A 447 44.55 6.66 -25.43
N ASN A 448 45.67 5.95 -25.59
CA ASN A 448 45.94 4.67 -24.90
C ASN A 448 46.49 4.80 -23.47
N GLY A 449 46.58 6.03 -22.91
CA GLY A 449 47.24 6.28 -21.62
C GLY A 449 46.38 6.91 -20.51
N GLY A 450 45.11 7.25 -20.74
CA GLY A 450 44.35 8.00 -19.73
C GLY A 450 42.86 8.22 -19.99
N GLY A 451 42.22 7.33 -20.77
CA GLY A 451 40.78 7.41 -21.03
C GLY A 451 39.93 6.78 -19.92
N ASP A 452 38.77 7.39 -19.64
CA ASP A 452 37.78 6.86 -18.69
C ASP A 452 37.15 5.51 -19.12
N VAL A 453 37.36 5.07 -20.37
CA VAL A 453 36.92 3.76 -20.90
C VAL A 453 38.10 3.10 -21.63
N SER A 454 38.42 1.86 -21.29
CA SER A 454 39.44 1.06 -21.96
C SER A 454 38.87 -0.29 -22.38
N ILE A 455 39.17 -0.73 -23.59
CA ILE A 455 38.66 -2.00 -24.15
C ILE A 455 39.85 -2.85 -24.56
N GLN A 456 39.88 -4.10 -24.10
CA GLN A 456 40.90 -5.08 -24.44
C GLN A 456 40.21 -6.29 -25.07
N ALA A 457 40.38 -6.44 -26.38
CA ALA A 457 39.96 -7.65 -27.09
C ALA A 457 40.88 -8.82 -26.71
N ASP A 458 40.34 -10.05 -26.76
CA ASP A 458 41.08 -11.29 -26.44
C ASP A 458 41.82 -11.24 -25.10
N ALA A 459 41.21 -10.59 -24.11
CA ALA A 459 41.78 -10.42 -22.78
C ALA A 459 42.02 -11.74 -22.05
N VAL A 460 41.25 -12.79 -22.38
CA VAL A 460 41.37 -14.12 -21.77
C VAL A 460 41.43 -15.23 -22.81
N GLY A 461 42.22 -16.27 -22.54
CA GLY A 461 42.25 -17.48 -23.35
C GLY A 461 41.04 -18.39 -23.12
N GLU A 462 40.80 -19.33 -24.04
CA GLU A 462 39.65 -20.26 -23.96
C GLU A 462 39.66 -21.13 -22.69
N ASP A 463 40.84 -21.41 -22.14
CA ASP A 463 40.95 -22.21 -20.93
C ASP A 463 40.31 -21.54 -19.71
N PHE A 464 40.57 -20.24 -19.52
CA PHE A 464 39.97 -19.44 -18.45
C PHE A 464 38.44 -19.43 -18.57
N SER A 465 37.92 -19.16 -19.77
CA SER A 465 36.49 -19.16 -20.06
C SER A 465 35.84 -20.52 -19.75
N ARG A 466 36.49 -21.64 -20.12
CA ARG A 466 35.98 -22.99 -19.82
C ARG A 466 35.97 -23.29 -18.32
N GLN A 467 37.01 -22.92 -17.58
CA GLN A 467 37.07 -23.13 -16.13
C GLN A 467 35.92 -22.41 -15.41
N VAL A 468 35.70 -21.13 -15.71
CA VAL A 468 34.63 -20.35 -15.07
C VAL A 468 33.23 -20.85 -15.44
N ILE A 469 33.00 -21.21 -16.71
CA ILE A 469 31.70 -21.74 -17.16
C ILE A 469 31.42 -23.09 -16.52
N ARG A 470 32.42 -23.98 -16.44
CA ARG A 470 32.28 -25.26 -15.78
C ARG A 470 31.94 -25.08 -14.30
N ALA A 471 32.66 -24.21 -13.59
CA ALA A 471 32.37 -23.89 -12.20
C ALA A 471 30.95 -23.33 -12.04
N TYR A 472 30.49 -22.44 -12.93
CA TYR A 472 29.12 -21.91 -12.90
C TYR A 472 28.05 -23.02 -13.04
N GLU A 473 28.30 -24.03 -13.87
CA GLU A 473 27.36 -25.10 -14.18
C GLU A 473 27.35 -26.25 -13.16
N GLU A 474 28.22 -26.22 -12.14
CA GLU A 474 28.23 -27.22 -11.06
C GLU A 474 27.01 -27.10 -10.12
N GLU A 475 26.43 -28.25 -9.77
CA GLU A 475 25.20 -28.34 -8.97
C GLU A 475 25.31 -27.69 -7.58
N GLN A 476 26.51 -27.69 -6.99
CA GLN A 476 26.75 -27.11 -5.66
C GLN A 476 26.42 -25.61 -5.56
N TRP A 477 26.44 -24.89 -6.70
CA TRP A 477 26.16 -23.46 -6.76
C TRP A 477 24.72 -23.12 -7.13
N LEU A 478 23.88 -24.11 -7.47
CA LEU A 478 22.47 -23.90 -7.80
C LEU A 478 21.71 -23.17 -6.68
N LYS A 479 22.04 -23.44 -5.41
CA LYS A 479 21.44 -22.76 -4.24
C LYS A 479 21.72 -21.26 -4.16
N TYR A 480 22.79 -20.78 -4.80
CA TYR A 480 23.15 -19.36 -4.86
C TYR A 480 22.71 -18.72 -6.18
N THR A 481 22.22 -19.51 -7.13
CA THR A 481 21.78 -19.01 -8.44
C THR A 481 20.40 -18.41 -8.32
N LYS A 482 20.27 -17.12 -8.63
CA LYS A 482 18.98 -16.44 -8.67
C LYS A 482 18.87 -15.59 -9.92
N ASN A 483 17.86 -15.82 -10.75
CA ASN A 483 17.70 -15.16 -12.06
C ASN A 483 18.91 -15.35 -13.00
N ASP A 484 19.48 -16.56 -13.05
CA ASP A 484 20.66 -16.89 -13.86
C ASP A 484 21.91 -16.06 -13.51
N GLU A 485 22.01 -15.69 -12.24
CA GLU A 485 23.11 -14.91 -11.70
C GLU A 485 23.66 -15.57 -10.43
N ILE A 486 24.98 -15.71 -10.36
CA ILE A 486 25.73 -16.07 -9.17
C ILE A 486 26.52 -14.84 -8.71
N ASN A 487 26.51 -14.56 -7.41
CA ASN A 487 27.28 -13.47 -6.81
C ASN A 487 28.28 -14.00 -5.81
N VAL A 488 29.49 -13.46 -5.87
CA VAL A 488 30.64 -13.80 -5.03
C VAL A 488 31.01 -12.61 -4.14
N CYS A 489 31.40 -12.90 -2.90
CA CYS A 489 31.65 -12.00 -1.76
C CYS A 489 30.41 -11.25 -1.24
N HIS A 490 29.66 -10.60 -2.14
CA HIS A 490 28.49 -9.80 -1.79
C HIS A 490 27.37 -9.93 -2.84
N TYR A 491 26.12 -10.15 -2.39
CA TYR A 491 24.95 -10.11 -3.28
C TYR A 491 24.28 -8.73 -3.23
N PHE A 492 24.35 -8.00 -4.35
CA PHE A 492 23.60 -6.76 -4.55
C PHE A 492 22.34 -7.04 -5.36
N CYS A 493 21.19 -6.88 -4.71
CA CYS A 493 19.93 -7.10 -5.38
C CYS A 493 19.67 -6.00 -6.42
N ARG A 494 19.76 -6.35 -7.71
CA ARG A 494 19.53 -5.42 -8.83
C ARG A 494 18.17 -4.73 -8.77
N SER A 495 17.14 -5.43 -8.30
CA SER A 495 15.78 -4.90 -8.18
C SER A 495 15.56 -4.04 -6.93
N THR A 496 16.47 -4.08 -5.94
CA THR A 496 16.38 -3.26 -4.72
C THR A 496 17.76 -2.70 -4.35
N PRO A 497 18.14 -1.52 -4.90
CA PRO A 497 19.40 -0.87 -4.58
C PRO A 497 19.57 -0.73 -3.06
N ASN A 498 20.79 -0.92 -2.57
CA ASN A 498 21.16 -0.82 -1.15
C ASN A 498 20.67 -1.98 -0.24
N LYS A 499 20.11 -3.07 -0.80
CA LYS A 499 19.91 -4.32 -0.04
C LYS A 499 20.98 -5.35 -0.40
N ILE A 500 21.83 -5.63 0.58
CA ILE A 500 22.81 -6.72 0.52
C ILE A 500 22.22 -7.95 1.21
N TYR A 501 22.29 -9.10 0.56
CA TYR A 501 21.91 -10.38 1.18
C TYR A 501 23.15 -11.26 1.33
N LYS A 502 23.49 -11.61 2.58
CA LYS A 502 24.61 -12.55 2.82
C LYS A 502 24.24 -14.01 2.54
N SER A 503 22.95 -14.33 2.56
CA SER A 503 22.45 -15.71 2.38
C SER A 503 22.45 -16.22 0.94
N TYR A 504 22.66 -15.34 -0.05
CA TYR A 504 22.55 -15.66 -1.48
C TYR A 504 23.83 -15.34 -2.26
N CYS A 505 24.97 -15.20 -1.58
CA CYS A 505 26.28 -15.07 -2.22
C CYS A 505 27.24 -16.12 -1.69
N ILE A 506 28.19 -16.49 -2.54
CA ILE A 506 29.36 -17.27 -2.14
C ILE A 506 30.26 -16.32 -1.34
N PRO A 507 30.62 -16.64 -0.09
CA PRO A 507 31.24 -15.67 0.82
C PRO A 507 32.69 -15.32 0.45
N ASP A 508 33.39 -16.21 -0.25
CA ASP A 508 34.80 -16.09 -0.59
C ASP A 508 35.01 -16.43 -2.07
N ALA A 509 35.81 -15.63 -2.76
CA ALA A 509 36.15 -15.84 -4.17
C ALA A 509 36.96 -17.11 -4.41
N HIS A 510 37.78 -17.55 -3.45
CA HIS A 510 38.54 -18.80 -3.54
C HIS A 510 37.66 -20.06 -3.56
N LEU A 511 36.40 -19.95 -3.14
CA LEU A 511 35.45 -21.06 -3.21
C LEU A 511 34.93 -21.28 -4.64
N PHE A 512 34.91 -20.23 -5.47
CA PHE A 512 34.38 -20.30 -6.83
C PHE A 512 35.47 -20.25 -7.91
N PHE A 513 36.51 -19.44 -7.70
CA PHE A 513 37.63 -19.28 -8.62
C PHE A 513 38.87 -20.00 -8.08
N SER A 514 39.61 -20.67 -8.98
CA SER A 514 40.94 -21.20 -8.65
C SER A 514 41.93 -20.07 -8.37
N SER A 515 42.99 -20.34 -7.60
CA SER A 515 44.03 -19.35 -7.30
C SER A 515 44.67 -18.77 -8.57
N GLU A 516 44.88 -19.61 -9.59
CA GLU A 516 45.38 -19.19 -10.90
C GLU A 516 44.39 -18.26 -11.62
N CYS A 517 43.07 -18.54 -11.55
CA CYS A 517 42.06 -17.64 -12.10
C CYS A 517 42.05 -16.28 -11.42
N LEU A 518 42.17 -16.25 -10.08
CA LEU A 518 42.21 -14.98 -9.32
C LEU A 518 43.47 -14.16 -9.61
N GLU A 519 44.61 -14.80 -9.79
CA GLU A 519 45.85 -14.13 -10.20
C GLU A 519 45.69 -13.50 -11.60
N ARG A 520 45.13 -14.25 -12.55
CA ARG A 520 44.81 -13.72 -13.89
C ARG A 520 43.82 -12.56 -13.83
N ILE A 521 42.77 -12.65 -13.00
CA ILE A 521 41.83 -11.54 -12.77
C ILE A 521 42.58 -10.31 -12.23
N GLY A 522 43.50 -10.49 -11.30
CA GLY A 522 44.34 -9.42 -10.77
C GLY A 522 45.18 -8.75 -11.87
N VAL A 523 45.78 -9.53 -12.78
CA VAL A 523 46.53 -8.99 -13.92
C VAL A 523 45.61 -8.19 -14.86
N LEU A 524 44.43 -8.70 -15.18
CA LEU A 524 43.43 -8.02 -16.04
C LEU A 524 42.98 -6.68 -15.48
N LEU A 525 42.91 -6.59 -14.15
CA LEU A 525 42.46 -5.41 -13.40
C LEU A 525 43.63 -4.57 -12.87
N GLU A 526 44.82 -4.69 -13.47
CA GLU A 526 46.00 -3.85 -13.17
C GLU A 526 46.40 -3.89 -11.68
N GLY A 527 46.29 -5.06 -11.05
CA GLY A 527 46.62 -5.27 -9.64
C GLY A 527 45.48 -4.93 -8.67
N ARG A 528 44.34 -4.42 -9.14
CA ARG A 528 43.15 -4.23 -8.28
C ARG A 528 42.43 -5.56 -8.04
N GLN A 529 42.03 -5.80 -6.80
CA GLN A 529 41.29 -7.00 -6.41
C GLN A 529 39.79 -6.69 -6.24
N PRO A 530 38.90 -7.27 -7.07
CA PRO A 530 37.47 -7.03 -6.96
C PRO A 530 36.92 -7.75 -5.73
N ASN A 531 36.27 -7.01 -4.84
CA ASN A 531 35.62 -7.56 -3.64
C ASN A 531 34.12 -7.84 -3.87
N GLN A 532 33.64 -7.74 -5.11
CA GLN A 532 32.38 -8.33 -5.54
C GLN A 532 32.41 -8.70 -7.02
N ILE A 533 31.94 -9.90 -7.32
CA ILE A 533 31.90 -10.45 -8.67
C ILE A 533 30.50 -11.00 -8.95
N SER A 534 29.89 -10.59 -10.06
CA SER A 534 28.65 -11.18 -10.57
C SER A 534 28.94 -12.00 -11.83
N ILE A 535 28.54 -13.27 -11.85
CA ILE A 535 28.58 -14.11 -13.05
C ILE A 535 27.16 -14.29 -13.57
N LEU A 536 26.92 -13.90 -14.82
CA LEU A 536 25.61 -13.93 -15.46
C LEU A 536 25.60 -14.90 -16.63
N LYS A 537 24.59 -15.78 -16.67
CA LYS A 537 24.24 -16.52 -17.88
C LYS A 537 23.25 -15.71 -18.72
N CYS A 538 23.73 -15.14 -19.82
CA CYS A 538 23.00 -14.19 -20.66
C CYS A 538 22.16 -14.91 -21.73
N HIS A 539 21.05 -15.51 -21.30
CA HIS A 539 20.18 -16.31 -22.17
C HIS A 539 19.46 -15.48 -23.26
N VAL A 540 19.31 -16.04 -24.47
CA VAL A 540 18.66 -15.38 -25.64
C VAL A 540 17.23 -14.86 -25.36
N ASN A 541 16.50 -15.54 -24.48
CA ASN A 541 15.12 -15.20 -24.13
C ASN A 541 15.00 -14.27 -22.91
N LYS A 542 16.12 -13.82 -22.33
CA LYS A 542 16.12 -12.94 -21.15
C LYS A 542 16.79 -11.61 -21.51
N ALA A 543 16.21 -10.52 -21.01
CA ALA A 543 16.84 -9.21 -21.01
C ALA A 543 17.56 -9.02 -19.68
N VAL A 544 18.68 -8.30 -19.70
CA VAL A 544 19.26 -7.70 -18.51
C VAL A 544 18.94 -6.22 -18.56
N GLU A 545 18.16 -5.75 -17.58
CA GLU A 545 17.75 -4.35 -17.47
C GLU A 545 18.96 -3.43 -17.23
N TYR A 546 18.81 -2.16 -17.56
CA TYR A 546 19.81 -1.13 -17.32
C TYR A 546 20.02 -0.90 -15.82
N VAL A 547 21.26 -1.04 -15.35
CA VAL A 547 21.58 -0.90 -13.91
C VAL A 547 22.50 0.30 -13.69
N ILE A 548 22.11 1.21 -12.78
CA ILE A 548 23.02 2.20 -12.20
C ILE A 548 23.43 1.79 -10.80
N GLU A 549 24.73 1.88 -10.57
CA GLU A 549 25.38 1.53 -9.32
C GLU A 549 25.64 2.77 -8.47
N SER A 550 25.27 2.70 -7.19
CA SER A 550 25.46 3.83 -6.26
C SER A 550 26.94 4.00 -5.89
N ARG A 551 27.48 5.21 -6.03
CA ARG A 551 28.83 5.55 -5.53
C ARG A 551 28.99 5.46 -4.00
N HIS A 552 27.89 5.29 -3.25
CA HIS A 552 27.97 5.06 -1.80
C HIS A 552 28.41 3.63 -1.46
N ILE A 553 28.23 2.71 -2.41
CA ILE A 553 28.56 1.30 -2.26
C ILE A 553 29.76 0.96 -3.12
N PHE A 554 29.76 1.41 -4.38
CA PHE A 554 30.74 1.04 -5.38
C PHE A 554 31.74 2.16 -5.62
N GLN A 555 33.02 1.81 -5.72
CA GLN A 555 34.12 2.72 -6.05
C GLN A 555 34.02 3.18 -7.52
N ASP A 556 35.05 3.79 -8.07
CA ASP A 556 35.05 4.46 -9.38
C ASP A 556 35.31 3.56 -10.60
N GLU A 557 35.57 2.26 -10.42
CA GLU A 557 35.94 1.36 -11.52
C GLU A 557 35.02 0.13 -11.67
N ILE A 558 34.47 -0.10 -12.86
CA ILE A 558 33.73 -1.31 -13.19
C ILE A 558 34.34 -1.99 -14.40
N ALA A 559 34.36 -3.32 -14.41
CA ALA A 559 34.84 -4.09 -15.56
C ALA A 559 33.86 -5.20 -15.96
N PHE A 560 33.76 -5.41 -17.26
CA PHE A 560 32.89 -6.39 -17.91
C PHE A 560 33.73 -7.35 -18.74
N LEU A 561 33.61 -8.65 -18.51
CA LEU A 561 34.29 -9.67 -19.30
C LEU A 561 33.25 -10.58 -19.97
N VAL A 562 33.20 -10.54 -21.29
CA VAL A 562 32.30 -11.37 -22.11
C VAL A 562 32.96 -12.69 -22.43
N MET A 563 32.23 -13.81 -22.33
CA MET A 563 32.76 -15.16 -22.54
C MET A 563 31.81 -16.04 -23.36
N LYS A 564 32.34 -17.14 -23.89
CA LYS A 564 31.66 -18.15 -24.72
C LYS A 564 31.30 -17.67 -26.12
N ASN A 565 30.42 -16.69 -26.25
CA ASN A 565 29.91 -16.17 -27.51
C ASN A 565 29.80 -14.64 -27.46
N ASP A 566 29.72 -14.01 -28.62
CA ASP A 566 29.52 -12.56 -28.75
C ASP A 566 28.21 -12.13 -28.08
N LEU A 567 28.27 -10.99 -27.39
CA LEU A 567 27.19 -10.51 -26.54
C LEU A 567 26.68 -9.14 -27.03
N PRO A 568 25.40 -9.02 -27.41
CA PRO A 568 24.80 -7.72 -27.68
C PRO A 568 24.65 -6.94 -26.37
N MET A 569 25.31 -5.79 -26.29
CA MET A 569 25.23 -4.86 -25.17
C MET A 569 24.79 -3.49 -25.66
N SER A 570 23.80 -2.91 -24.99
CA SER A 570 23.38 -1.53 -25.21
C SER A 570 23.97 -0.66 -24.11
N PHE A 571 24.67 0.41 -24.50
CA PHE A 571 25.19 1.43 -23.60
C PHE A 571 24.43 2.74 -23.85
N LEU A 572 23.79 3.27 -22.81
CA LEU A 572 23.12 4.56 -22.82
C LEU A 572 24.04 5.56 -22.12
N ASP A 573 24.52 6.56 -22.85
CA ASP A 573 25.22 7.71 -22.27
C ASP A 573 24.18 8.73 -21.82
N ILE A 574 24.09 8.92 -20.51
CA ILE A 574 23.06 9.75 -19.91
C ILE A 574 23.23 11.25 -20.21
N ARG A 575 24.45 11.68 -20.60
CA ARG A 575 24.80 13.09 -20.79
C ARG A 575 24.20 13.69 -22.05
N ASN A 576 24.09 12.87 -23.08
CA ASN A 576 23.63 13.26 -24.41
C ASN A 576 22.42 12.44 -24.87
N GLU A 577 21.92 11.54 -24.00
CA GLU A 577 20.80 10.62 -24.24
C GLU A 577 21.02 9.73 -25.46
N THR A 578 22.29 9.46 -25.80
CA THR A 578 22.65 8.63 -26.94
C THR A 578 22.76 7.18 -26.53
N LYS A 579 22.10 6.33 -27.30
CA LYS A 579 22.17 4.87 -27.12
C LYS A 579 23.09 4.27 -28.17
N THR A 580 24.15 3.62 -27.70
CA THR A 580 25.10 2.86 -28.51
C THR A 580 24.80 1.37 -28.38
N ASN A 581 24.53 0.68 -29.49
CA ASN A 581 24.33 -0.77 -29.51
C ASN A 581 25.57 -1.45 -30.06
N LEU A 582 26.20 -2.30 -29.25
CA LEU A 582 27.44 -2.97 -29.60
C LEU A 582 27.26 -4.48 -29.58
N MET A 583 27.86 -5.14 -30.57
CA MET A 583 28.12 -6.58 -30.52
C MET A 583 29.51 -6.80 -29.95
N VAL A 584 29.60 -7.05 -28.65
CA VAL A 584 30.88 -7.22 -27.96
C VAL A 584 31.39 -8.64 -28.21
N ALA A 585 32.58 -8.77 -28.78
CA ALA A 585 33.19 -10.06 -29.08
C ALA A 585 33.46 -10.88 -27.81
N LYS A 586 33.40 -12.21 -27.90
CA LYS A 586 33.84 -13.08 -26.81
C LYS A 586 35.28 -12.77 -26.37
N ASN A 587 35.59 -13.04 -25.12
CA ASN A 587 36.89 -12.76 -24.47
C ASN A 587 37.27 -11.27 -24.42
N THR A 588 36.34 -10.35 -24.66
CA THR A 588 36.61 -8.90 -24.55
C THR A 588 36.40 -8.42 -23.13
N LEU A 589 37.38 -7.67 -22.60
CA LEU A 589 37.30 -6.95 -21.34
C LEU A 589 37.02 -5.46 -21.62
N ILE A 590 35.95 -4.93 -21.04
CA ILE A 590 35.62 -3.50 -21.06
C ILE A 590 35.80 -2.97 -19.65
N LYS A 591 36.71 -2.02 -19.43
CA LYS A 591 36.88 -1.32 -18.16
C LYS A 591 36.37 0.12 -18.30
N ILE A 592 35.64 0.57 -17.30
CA ILE A 592 35.13 1.94 -17.21
C ILE A 592 35.56 2.48 -15.86
N LYS A 593 36.35 3.55 -15.87
CA LYS A 593 36.94 4.21 -14.69
C LYS A 593 36.38 5.62 -14.52
N GLY A 594 36.66 6.17 -13.34
CA GLY A 594 36.38 7.56 -13.03
C GLY A 594 34.90 7.91 -13.15
N ARG A 595 34.64 9.09 -13.71
CA ARG A 595 33.29 9.66 -13.74
C ARG A 595 32.36 8.91 -14.70
N ARG A 596 32.89 8.34 -15.78
CA ARG A 596 32.11 7.62 -16.80
C ARG A 596 31.40 6.39 -16.29
N ARG A 597 31.93 5.73 -15.25
CA ARG A 597 31.28 4.59 -14.59
C ARG A 597 29.83 4.89 -14.19
N TYR A 598 29.58 6.12 -13.75
CA TYR A 598 28.27 6.55 -13.26
C TYR A 598 27.44 7.27 -14.33
N GLU A 599 28.01 7.53 -15.50
CA GLU A 599 27.37 8.22 -16.63
C GLU A 599 26.97 7.26 -17.77
N LEU A 600 27.53 6.05 -17.81
CA LEU A 600 27.19 5.03 -18.80
C LEU A 600 26.31 3.94 -18.17
N ILE A 601 25.10 3.75 -18.69
CA ILE A 601 24.21 2.66 -18.27
C ILE A 601 24.27 1.53 -19.30
N PHE A 602 24.52 0.31 -18.87
CA PHE A 602 24.57 -0.86 -19.76
C PHE A 602 23.34 -1.76 -19.59
N GLY A 603 22.91 -2.41 -20.67
CA GLY A 603 21.82 -3.39 -20.66
C GLY A 603 21.99 -4.45 -21.75
N ILE A 604 21.30 -5.58 -21.62
CA ILE A 604 21.31 -6.68 -22.60
C ILE A 604 19.88 -6.89 -23.11
N PRO A 605 19.62 -6.80 -24.43
CA PRO A 605 18.28 -6.86 -24.99
C PRO A 605 17.70 -8.28 -24.97
N LYS A 606 16.36 -8.43 -24.90
CA LYS A 606 15.67 -9.69 -25.22
C LYS A 606 15.36 -9.76 -26.72
N LYS A 607 16.36 -10.11 -27.52
CA LYS A 607 16.23 -10.29 -28.98
C LYS A 607 16.88 -11.60 -29.43
N LYS A 608 16.16 -12.40 -30.23
CA LYS A 608 16.67 -13.65 -30.83
C LYS A 608 17.51 -13.38 -32.07
N THR A 609 17.16 -12.35 -32.83
CA THR A 609 17.86 -11.88 -34.03
C THR A 609 18.15 -10.39 -33.90
N LEU A 610 19.29 -9.97 -34.44
CA LEU A 610 19.82 -8.61 -34.33
C LEU A 610 20.23 -8.14 -35.72
N GLN A 611 19.98 -6.86 -36.03
CA GLN A 611 20.56 -6.23 -37.21
C GLN A 611 21.96 -5.72 -36.85
N LEU A 612 22.98 -6.18 -37.56
CA LEU A 612 24.39 -5.85 -37.38
C LEU A 612 24.92 -5.33 -38.72
N GLU A 613 25.14 -4.02 -38.84
CA GLU A 613 25.79 -3.38 -40.01
C GLU A 613 25.30 -3.88 -41.39
N GLY A 614 23.99 -4.13 -41.54
CA GLY A 614 23.38 -4.59 -42.80
C GLY A 614 23.11 -6.10 -42.89
N GLU A 615 23.53 -6.90 -41.90
CA GLU A 615 23.28 -8.32 -41.79
C GLU A 615 22.39 -8.68 -40.60
N THR A 616 21.58 -9.72 -40.72
CA THR A 616 20.80 -10.26 -39.60
C THR A 616 21.55 -11.41 -38.93
N VAL A 617 21.99 -11.22 -37.69
CA VAL A 617 22.72 -12.22 -36.92
C VAL A 617 21.82 -12.86 -35.87
N ARG A 618 21.92 -14.19 -35.70
CA ARG A 618 21.21 -14.93 -34.66
C ARG A 618 21.98 -14.88 -33.34
N ARG A 619 21.35 -14.40 -32.28
CA ARG A 619 21.94 -14.33 -30.94
C ARG A 619 22.12 -15.74 -30.37
N GLN A 620 23.24 -15.96 -29.70
CA GLN A 620 23.53 -17.17 -28.92
C GLN A 620 23.60 -16.84 -27.42
N ASP A 621 23.51 -17.87 -26.58
CA ASP A 621 23.73 -17.71 -25.14
C ASP A 621 25.20 -17.40 -24.87
N SER A 622 25.44 -16.42 -24.00
CA SER A 622 26.77 -15.95 -23.63
C SER A 622 26.88 -15.82 -22.11
N TYR A 623 28.10 -15.64 -21.59
CA TYR A 623 28.36 -15.40 -20.17
C TYR A 623 29.01 -14.04 -19.99
N LEU A 624 28.60 -13.32 -18.94
CA LEU A 624 29.15 -12.01 -18.58
C LEU A 624 29.61 -12.05 -17.13
N ILE A 625 30.89 -11.73 -16.90
CA ILE A 625 31.41 -11.44 -15.56
C ILE A 625 31.44 -9.94 -15.37
N ILE A 626 30.95 -9.47 -14.22
CA ILE A 626 31.01 -8.07 -13.81
C ILE A 626 31.85 -7.98 -12.56
N PHE A 627 32.96 -7.24 -12.64
CA PHE A 627 33.86 -6.98 -11.53
C PHE A 627 33.54 -5.63 -10.90
N ARG A 628 33.38 -5.60 -9.58
CA ARG A 628 33.12 -4.40 -8.82
C ARG A 628 34.04 -4.29 -7.61
N PHE A 629 34.26 -3.04 -7.21
CA PHE A 629 34.99 -2.68 -6.01
C PHE A 629 34.04 -1.90 -5.11
N ILE A 630 33.94 -2.32 -3.86
CA ILE A 630 33.01 -1.82 -2.86
C ILE A 630 33.77 -1.14 -1.74
N ASP A 631 33.17 -0.09 -1.19
CA ASP A 631 33.62 0.56 0.04
C ASP A 631 33.10 -0.22 1.28
N GLU A 632 33.92 -1.14 1.79
CA GLU A 632 33.58 -1.99 2.93
C GLU A 632 33.19 -1.23 4.21
N PRO A 633 33.90 -0.17 4.64
CA PRO A 633 33.48 0.69 5.75
C PRO A 633 32.03 1.19 5.61
N SER A 634 31.67 1.70 4.44
CA SER A 634 30.32 2.19 4.15
C SER A 634 29.28 1.08 4.26
N VAL A 635 29.58 -0.11 3.73
CA VAL A 635 28.71 -1.30 3.85
C VAL A 635 28.56 -1.77 5.31
N LYS A 636 29.65 -1.80 6.08
CA LYS A 636 29.64 -2.23 7.48
C LYS A 636 28.82 -1.29 8.36
N LYS A 637 28.94 0.02 8.14
CA LYS A 637 28.12 1.07 8.80
C LYS A 637 26.64 0.94 8.45
N MET A 638 26.33 0.61 7.20
CA MET A 638 24.97 0.31 6.75
C MET A 638 24.37 -0.89 7.48
N LEU A 639 25.11 -2.00 7.58
CA LEU A 639 24.61 -3.23 8.19
C LEU A 639 24.41 -3.10 9.71
N THR A 640 25.29 -2.38 10.41
CA THR A 640 25.18 -2.17 11.87
C THR A 640 23.99 -1.29 12.27
N GLN A 641 23.61 -0.28 11.47
CA GLN A 641 22.42 0.54 11.76
C GLN A 641 21.10 -0.22 11.60
N LYS A 642 21.08 -1.29 10.79
CA LYS A 642 19.88 -2.12 10.57
C LYS A 642 19.52 -2.96 11.79
N HIS A 643 20.51 -3.42 12.56
CA HIS A 643 20.28 -4.17 13.81
C HIS A 643 19.58 -3.34 14.89
N ARG A 644 19.65 -1.99 14.84
CA ARG A 644 18.92 -1.11 15.77
C ARG A 644 17.41 -1.03 15.50
N ASN A 645 16.96 -1.42 14.30
CA ASN A 645 15.56 -1.35 13.86
C ASN A 645 14.93 -2.74 13.63
N GLU A 646 15.64 -3.82 13.90
CA GLU A 646 15.01 -5.14 13.97
C GLU A 646 14.10 -5.14 15.21
N ARG A 647 12.81 -5.45 15.02
CA ARG A 647 11.88 -5.71 16.12
C ARG A 647 12.61 -6.60 17.12
N VAL A 648 12.68 -6.16 18.38
CA VAL A 648 13.22 -6.97 19.48
C VAL A 648 12.54 -8.34 19.35
N LYS A 649 13.31 -9.35 18.95
CA LYS A 649 12.80 -10.72 18.91
C LYS A 649 12.59 -11.10 20.36
N ASP A 650 11.39 -11.60 20.67
CA ASP A 650 11.11 -12.13 21.99
C ASP A 650 12.16 -13.19 22.35
N GLU A 651 12.48 -13.29 23.63
CA GLU A 651 13.41 -14.31 24.10
C GLU A 651 12.97 -15.71 23.63
N PRO A 652 13.93 -16.61 23.31
CA PRO A 652 13.61 -17.97 22.87
C PRO A 652 12.73 -18.68 23.90
N GLN A 653 11.47 -18.91 23.53
CA GLN A 653 10.50 -19.59 24.39
C GLN A 653 10.78 -21.10 24.43
N GLU A 654 10.41 -21.74 25.54
CA GLU A 654 10.50 -23.20 25.70
C GLU A 654 9.68 -23.91 24.60
N LYS A 655 10.32 -24.85 23.90
CA LYS A 655 9.72 -25.60 22.78
C LYS A 655 9.33 -27.04 23.15
N SER A 656 9.41 -27.40 24.42
CA SER A 656 9.06 -28.75 24.88
C SER A 656 7.60 -29.06 24.54
N CYS A 657 7.38 -30.22 23.95
CA CYS A 657 6.05 -30.76 23.71
C CYS A 657 5.72 -31.76 24.81
N VAL A 658 4.44 -31.88 25.14
CA VAL A 658 3.97 -32.85 26.15
C VAL A 658 3.17 -33.93 25.43
N SER A 659 3.58 -35.19 25.59
CA SER A 659 2.84 -36.33 25.03
C SER A 659 1.45 -36.44 25.64
N VAL A 660 0.47 -36.77 24.82
CA VAL A 660 -0.94 -36.89 25.23
C VAL A 660 -1.40 -38.32 25.01
N ASP A 661 -1.94 -38.94 26.06
CA ASP A 661 -2.68 -40.18 25.93
C ASP A 661 -4.11 -39.86 25.50
N ILE A 662 -4.40 -40.02 24.21
CA ILE A 662 -5.68 -39.64 23.63
C ILE A 662 -6.84 -40.52 24.10
N ALA A 663 -6.57 -41.71 24.64
CA ALA A 663 -7.59 -42.60 25.20
C ALA A 663 -8.31 -41.99 26.42
N GLN A 664 -7.68 -41.01 27.07
CA GLN A 664 -8.23 -40.32 28.24
C GLN A 664 -9.15 -39.15 27.87
N TYR A 665 -9.27 -38.80 26.59
CA TYR A 665 -10.01 -37.63 26.12
C TYR A 665 -11.08 -38.01 25.09
N ASN A 666 -12.21 -37.31 25.14
CA ASN A 666 -13.15 -37.32 24.02
C ASN A 666 -12.63 -36.40 22.89
N SER A 667 -12.67 -36.88 21.65
CA SER A 667 -12.25 -36.15 20.43
C SER A 667 -12.90 -34.77 20.28
N ASP A 668 -14.19 -34.63 20.57
CA ASP A 668 -14.87 -33.33 20.46
C ASP A 668 -14.40 -32.36 21.55
N THR A 669 -14.16 -32.88 22.75
CA THR A 669 -13.68 -32.08 23.89
C THR A 669 -12.25 -31.60 23.68
N ILE A 670 -11.36 -32.46 23.16
CA ILE A 670 -9.97 -32.07 22.90
C ILE A 670 -9.86 -31.07 21.74
N GLU A 671 -10.61 -31.28 20.65
CA GLU A 671 -10.68 -30.36 19.51
C GLU A 671 -11.28 -29.01 19.93
N LYS A 672 -12.35 -29.00 20.73
CA LYS A 672 -12.93 -27.75 21.23
C LYS A 672 -11.96 -27.00 22.15
N THR A 673 -11.47 -27.68 23.20
CA THR A 673 -10.73 -27.02 24.29
C THR A 673 -9.31 -26.63 23.89
N TYR A 674 -8.60 -27.50 23.18
CA TYR A 674 -7.17 -27.34 22.88
C TYR A 674 -6.89 -26.97 21.43
N VAL A 675 -7.93 -26.83 20.59
CA VAL A 675 -7.80 -26.28 19.24
C VAL A 675 -8.69 -25.05 19.10
N LEU A 676 -10.01 -25.20 19.02
CA LEU A 676 -10.93 -24.09 18.73
C LEU A 676 -10.79 -22.94 19.75
N ASP A 677 -10.92 -23.23 21.04
CA ASP A 677 -10.87 -22.21 22.10
C ASP A 677 -9.50 -21.55 22.18
N VAL A 678 -8.43 -22.31 21.98
CA VAL A 678 -7.07 -21.76 21.97
C VAL A 678 -6.87 -20.87 20.76
N TYR A 679 -7.21 -21.31 19.54
CA TYR A 679 -7.08 -20.51 18.32
C TYR A 679 -7.94 -19.25 18.35
N ASN A 680 -9.14 -19.32 18.94
CA ASN A 680 -9.95 -18.15 19.22
C ASN A 680 -9.21 -17.17 20.13
N ARG A 681 -8.68 -17.63 21.28
CA ARG A 681 -7.92 -16.78 22.23
C ARG A 681 -6.66 -16.18 21.63
N ILE A 682 -5.94 -16.92 20.80
CA ILE A 682 -4.65 -16.48 20.24
C ILE A 682 -4.77 -15.80 18.88
N ALA A 683 -5.98 -15.63 18.33
CA ALA A 683 -6.19 -15.18 16.94
C ALA A 683 -5.41 -13.91 16.60
N GLN A 684 -5.43 -12.90 17.46
CA GLN A 684 -4.69 -11.65 17.27
C GLN A 684 -3.18 -11.86 17.22
N HIS A 685 -2.62 -12.58 18.21
CA HIS A 685 -1.18 -12.89 18.26
C HIS A 685 -0.75 -13.80 17.09
N PHE A 686 -1.59 -14.77 16.72
CA PHE A 686 -1.39 -15.66 15.57
C PHE A 686 -1.30 -14.84 14.27
N CYS A 687 -2.22 -13.91 14.05
CA CYS A 687 -2.23 -13.06 12.87
C CYS A 687 -1.02 -12.13 12.80
N TYR A 688 -0.57 -11.61 13.94
CA TYR A 688 0.62 -10.75 14.02
C TYR A 688 1.91 -11.47 13.63
N THR A 689 2.06 -12.72 14.08
CA THR A 689 3.28 -13.51 13.87
C THR A 689 3.30 -14.25 12.52
N ARG A 690 2.14 -14.51 11.90
CA ARG A 690 2.02 -15.33 10.68
C ARG A 690 1.28 -14.63 9.54
N TYR A 691 1.98 -13.74 8.83
CA TYR A 691 1.39 -12.92 7.77
C TYR A 691 1.75 -13.34 6.33
N LYS A 692 2.75 -14.21 6.14
CA LYS A 692 3.23 -14.63 4.80
C LYS A 692 2.90 -16.10 4.51
N SER A 693 2.49 -16.40 3.29
CA SER A 693 2.36 -17.77 2.78
C SER A 693 3.71 -18.46 2.60
N TRP A 694 3.70 -19.79 2.60
CA TRP A 694 4.88 -20.59 2.30
C TRP A 694 5.13 -20.57 0.79
N ASN A 695 6.40 -20.48 0.39
CA ASN A 695 6.76 -20.27 -1.01
C ASN A 695 6.26 -21.43 -1.90
N ASN A 696 6.33 -22.69 -1.43
CA ASN A 696 5.86 -23.84 -2.22
C ASN A 696 4.34 -23.87 -2.38
N VAL A 697 3.59 -23.50 -1.33
CA VAL A 697 2.13 -23.34 -1.41
C VAL A 697 1.77 -22.25 -2.42
N GLU A 698 2.49 -21.12 -2.38
CA GLU A 698 2.32 -20.02 -3.33
C GLU A 698 2.65 -20.44 -4.77
N ASN A 699 3.70 -21.25 -4.98
CA ASN A 699 4.06 -21.77 -6.30
C ASN A 699 2.96 -22.68 -6.87
N ILE A 700 2.46 -23.65 -6.09
CA ILE A 700 1.41 -24.58 -6.53
C ILE A 700 0.11 -23.84 -6.87
N ILE A 701 -0.28 -22.86 -6.06
CA ILE A 701 -1.42 -21.98 -6.36
C ILE A 701 -1.20 -21.24 -7.68
N ASN A 702 0.00 -20.73 -7.93
CA ASN A 702 0.32 -19.96 -9.14
C ASN A 702 0.46 -20.80 -10.41
N GLU A 703 0.55 -22.14 -10.29
CA GLU A 703 0.49 -23.06 -11.44
C GLU A 703 -0.94 -23.24 -11.97
N GLU A 704 -1.96 -22.86 -11.20
CA GLU A 704 -3.36 -22.96 -11.62
C GLU A 704 -3.68 -21.99 -12.76
N GLN A 705 -4.68 -22.38 -13.58
CA GLN A 705 -5.18 -21.55 -14.67
C GLN A 705 -5.95 -20.34 -14.12
N GLU A 706 -5.80 -19.20 -14.79
CA GLU A 706 -6.53 -17.98 -14.43
C GLU A 706 -8.04 -18.19 -14.53
N GLY A 707 -8.78 -17.70 -13.54
CA GLY A 707 -10.22 -17.93 -13.40
C GLY A 707 -10.61 -19.21 -12.64
N ASN A 708 -9.65 -20.06 -12.25
CA ASN A 708 -9.93 -21.24 -11.42
C ASN A 708 -10.46 -20.85 -10.03
N LEU A 709 -11.30 -21.73 -9.47
CA LEU A 709 -11.84 -21.62 -8.12
C LEU A 709 -10.97 -22.41 -7.13
N ILE A 710 -10.39 -21.70 -6.17
CA ILE A 710 -9.55 -22.25 -5.12
C ILE A 710 -10.34 -22.29 -3.81
N VAL A 711 -10.36 -23.44 -3.14
CA VAL A 711 -10.96 -23.61 -1.81
C VAL A 711 -9.85 -23.84 -0.78
N ASP A 712 -9.74 -22.98 0.23
CA ASP A 712 -8.79 -23.10 1.35
C ASP A 712 -9.50 -23.57 2.62
N VAL A 713 -9.30 -24.85 2.92
CA VAL A 713 -9.90 -25.61 4.03
C VAL A 713 -9.05 -25.43 5.28
N GLY A 714 -9.54 -24.61 6.21
CA GLY A 714 -8.81 -24.11 7.38
C GLY A 714 -7.92 -22.92 7.02
N CYS A 715 -8.50 -21.93 6.34
CA CYS A 715 -7.80 -20.77 5.79
C CYS A 715 -7.17 -19.84 6.86
N GLY A 716 -7.53 -20.01 8.13
CA GLY A 716 -7.06 -19.21 9.26
C GLY A 716 -7.26 -17.73 9.04
N ASN A 717 -6.17 -16.97 9.00
CA ASN A 717 -6.19 -15.52 8.79
C ASN A 717 -6.21 -15.13 7.29
N GLY A 718 -6.47 -16.07 6.39
CA GLY A 718 -6.54 -15.87 4.94
C GLY A 718 -5.20 -15.47 4.33
N LYS A 719 -4.06 -15.95 4.83
CA LYS A 719 -2.73 -15.58 4.27
C LYS A 719 -2.56 -16.01 2.80
N ASN A 720 -3.15 -17.15 2.41
CA ASN A 720 -3.04 -17.69 1.05
C ASN A 720 -3.91 -16.94 0.02
N VAL A 721 -4.94 -16.21 0.48
CA VAL A 721 -5.80 -15.36 -0.37
C VAL A 721 -4.99 -14.29 -1.12
N GLN A 722 -3.87 -13.82 -0.54
CA GLN A 722 -3.06 -12.73 -1.10
C GLN A 722 -2.14 -13.14 -2.24
N VAL A 723 -2.08 -14.43 -2.57
CA VAL A 723 -1.14 -14.94 -3.57
C VAL A 723 -1.40 -14.32 -4.95
N SER A 724 -2.66 -14.14 -5.34
CA SER A 724 -2.99 -13.60 -6.66
C SER A 724 -4.47 -13.24 -6.78
N SER A 725 -4.79 -12.14 -7.48
CA SER A 725 -6.16 -11.77 -7.85
C SER A 725 -6.70 -12.52 -9.08
N LYS A 726 -5.91 -13.44 -9.66
CA LYS A 726 -6.26 -14.22 -10.86
C LYS A 726 -7.28 -15.33 -10.60
N TYR A 727 -7.51 -15.67 -9.35
CA TYR A 727 -8.29 -16.84 -8.95
C TYR A 727 -9.50 -16.40 -8.13
N PHE A 728 -10.60 -17.15 -8.22
CA PHE A 728 -11.69 -17.01 -7.27
C PHE A 728 -11.33 -17.79 -6.01
N PHE A 729 -11.48 -17.18 -4.84
CA PHE A 729 -11.02 -17.79 -3.59
C PHE A 729 -12.16 -17.93 -2.60
N ILE A 730 -12.39 -19.16 -2.14
CA ILE A 730 -13.30 -19.48 -1.05
C ILE A 730 -12.47 -20.00 0.13
N GLY A 731 -12.53 -19.32 1.27
CA GLY A 731 -11.89 -19.76 2.51
C GLY A 731 -12.92 -20.30 3.48
N LEU A 732 -12.57 -21.32 4.25
CA LEU A 732 -13.35 -21.74 5.41
C LEU A 732 -12.45 -22.00 6.61
N ASP A 733 -12.94 -21.71 7.81
CA ASP A 733 -12.25 -22.00 9.07
C ASP A 733 -13.27 -22.22 10.18
N PHE A 734 -12.94 -23.04 11.18
CA PHE A 734 -13.83 -23.25 12.34
C PHE A 734 -13.76 -22.06 13.33
N SER A 735 -12.72 -21.21 13.24
CA SER A 735 -12.47 -20.12 14.17
C SER A 735 -13.05 -18.83 13.63
N TRP A 736 -14.13 -18.38 14.27
CA TRP A 736 -14.76 -17.10 13.98
C TRP A 736 -13.78 -15.92 14.06
N TYR A 737 -12.88 -15.93 15.05
CA TYR A 737 -11.92 -14.84 15.26
C TYR A 737 -10.86 -14.80 14.16
N LEU A 738 -10.35 -15.94 13.70
CA LEU A 738 -9.43 -15.99 12.55
C LEU A 738 -10.12 -15.52 11.26
N LEU A 739 -11.38 -15.92 11.04
CA LEU A 739 -12.17 -15.44 9.91
C LEU A 739 -12.41 -13.93 9.93
N LYS A 740 -12.63 -13.31 11.09
CA LYS A 740 -12.69 -11.84 11.22
C LYS A 740 -11.42 -11.16 10.71
N PHE A 741 -10.25 -11.77 10.89
CA PHE A 741 -9.00 -11.25 10.34
C PHE A 741 -8.86 -11.53 8.84
N ALA A 742 -9.36 -12.68 8.36
CA ALA A 742 -9.39 -13.01 6.95
C ALA A 742 -10.33 -12.08 6.15
N GLN A 743 -11.50 -11.71 6.70
CA GLN A 743 -12.51 -10.85 6.06
C GLN A 743 -11.99 -9.45 5.71
N LYS A 744 -10.97 -8.96 6.42
CA LYS A 744 -10.33 -7.66 6.12
C LYS A 744 -9.58 -7.66 4.78
N LYS A 745 -9.51 -8.80 4.08
CA LYS A 745 -8.79 -8.96 2.81
C LYS A 745 -9.78 -8.93 1.63
N TRP A 746 -9.34 -8.32 0.53
CA TRP A 746 -10.15 -8.14 -0.68
C TRP A 746 -10.33 -9.48 -1.41
N ASN A 747 -11.52 -9.74 -1.97
CA ASN A 747 -11.81 -10.86 -2.89
C ASN A 747 -11.79 -12.29 -2.29
N SER A 748 -12.26 -12.47 -1.05
CA SER A 748 -12.47 -13.81 -0.47
C SER A 748 -13.88 -14.00 0.06
N ASP A 749 -14.57 -15.04 -0.44
CA ASP A 749 -15.80 -15.54 0.16
C ASP A 749 -15.43 -16.48 1.31
N LEU A 750 -15.94 -16.19 2.52
CA LEU A 750 -15.52 -16.87 3.75
C LEU A 750 -16.69 -17.58 4.42
N PHE A 751 -16.46 -18.82 4.88
CA PHE A 751 -17.45 -19.62 5.59
C PHE A 751 -16.94 -20.03 6.97
N LEU A 752 -17.77 -19.83 8.00
CA LEU A 752 -17.56 -20.46 9.30
C LEU A 752 -18.00 -21.92 9.20
N ALA A 753 -17.04 -22.84 9.10
CA ALA A 753 -17.32 -24.26 8.90
C ALA A 753 -16.18 -25.15 9.40
N ASN A 754 -16.51 -26.40 9.73
CA ASN A 754 -15.52 -27.41 10.09
C ASN A 754 -15.07 -28.17 8.83
N CYS A 755 -13.78 -28.45 8.70
CA CYS A 755 -13.22 -29.20 7.58
C CYS A 755 -13.78 -30.63 7.39
N VAL A 756 -14.41 -31.22 8.42
CA VAL A 756 -15.11 -32.52 8.31
C VAL A 756 -16.52 -32.41 7.69
N SER A 757 -17.00 -31.18 7.43
CA SER A 757 -18.27 -30.91 6.75
C SER A 757 -18.17 -29.59 5.98
N ILE A 758 -17.76 -29.68 4.71
CA ILE A 758 -17.51 -28.51 3.88
C ILE A 758 -18.84 -28.05 3.25
N PRO A 759 -19.32 -26.81 3.49
CA PRO A 759 -20.63 -26.32 3.04
C PRO A 759 -20.65 -25.96 1.54
N LEU A 760 -19.95 -26.73 0.71
CA LEU A 760 -19.87 -26.58 -0.73
C LEU A 760 -20.44 -27.81 -1.43
N ARG A 761 -21.02 -27.59 -2.60
CA ARG A 761 -21.49 -28.67 -3.47
C ARG A 761 -20.30 -29.52 -3.93
N SER A 762 -20.57 -30.77 -4.29
CA SER A 762 -19.55 -31.65 -4.86
C SER A 762 -19.06 -31.12 -6.20
N ASN A 763 -17.80 -31.39 -6.56
CA ASN A 763 -17.19 -31.02 -7.84
C ASN A 763 -17.23 -29.51 -8.18
N VAL A 764 -16.85 -28.66 -7.23
CA VAL A 764 -16.84 -27.20 -7.37
C VAL A 764 -15.41 -26.63 -7.48
N ALA A 765 -14.48 -27.10 -6.66
CA ALA A 765 -13.12 -26.54 -6.61
C ALA A 765 -12.24 -27.09 -7.74
N ASP A 766 -11.45 -26.22 -8.38
CA ASP A 766 -10.39 -26.61 -9.31
C ASP A 766 -9.12 -27.00 -8.53
N LEU A 767 -8.84 -26.28 -7.44
CA LEU A 767 -7.81 -26.60 -6.46
C LEU A 767 -8.38 -26.49 -5.04
N CYS A 768 -8.25 -27.55 -4.25
CA CYS A 768 -8.58 -27.55 -2.82
C CYS A 768 -7.27 -27.62 -2.01
N ILE A 769 -7.06 -26.70 -1.07
CA ILE A 769 -5.85 -26.69 -0.23
C ILE A 769 -6.23 -26.81 1.24
N SER A 770 -5.41 -27.53 2.01
CA SER A 770 -5.50 -27.60 3.47
C SER A 770 -4.11 -27.52 4.07
N ILE A 771 -3.77 -26.36 4.63
CA ILE A 771 -2.41 -26.05 5.05
C ILE A 771 -2.33 -25.95 6.57
N ALA A 772 -1.73 -26.96 7.19
CA ALA A 772 -1.54 -27.05 8.63
C ALA A 772 -2.87 -27.10 9.43
N VAL A 773 -3.78 -28.00 9.03
CA VAL A 773 -5.15 -28.09 9.58
C VAL A 773 -5.48 -29.48 10.09
N ILE A 774 -5.33 -30.52 9.26
CA ILE A 774 -5.79 -31.90 9.58
C ILE A 774 -5.10 -32.47 10.83
N HIS A 775 -3.88 -32.03 11.14
CA HIS A 775 -3.18 -32.40 12.37
C HIS A 775 -3.82 -31.87 13.65
N HIS A 776 -4.87 -31.04 13.58
CA HIS A 776 -5.63 -30.63 14.75
C HIS A 776 -6.82 -31.57 15.08
N ILE A 777 -7.03 -32.61 14.28
CA ILE A 777 -8.17 -33.53 14.43
C ILE A 777 -7.76 -34.76 15.23
N GLY A 778 -8.52 -35.06 16.28
CA GLY A 778 -8.14 -36.04 17.30
C GLY A 778 -8.19 -37.50 16.84
N THR A 779 -9.08 -37.85 15.90
CA THR A 779 -9.29 -39.24 15.50
C THR A 779 -8.98 -39.49 14.03
N HIS A 780 -8.47 -40.69 13.75
CA HIS A 780 -8.21 -41.14 12.38
C HIS A 780 -9.45 -41.06 11.49
N GLU A 781 -10.63 -41.46 11.99
CA GLU A 781 -11.86 -41.44 11.20
C GLU A 781 -12.30 -40.03 10.80
N LYS A 782 -12.21 -39.05 11.71
CA LYS A 782 -12.48 -37.65 11.37
C LYS A 782 -11.43 -37.08 10.40
N ARG A 783 -10.15 -37.46 10.54
CA ARG A 783 -9.11 -37.07 9.58
C ARG A 783 -9.43 -37.60 8.18
N ARG A 784 -9.83 -38.87 8.08
CA ARG A 784 -10.27 -39.50 6.84
C ARG A 784 -11.51 -38.79 6.27
N GLN A 785 -12.48 -38.44 7.11
CA GLN A 785 -13.66 -37.68 6.70
C GLN A 785 -13.31 -36.28 6.16
N ALA A 786 -12.37 -35.56 6.78
CA ALA A 786 -11.90 -34.27 6.26
C ALA A 786 -11.27 -34.40 4.87
N VAL A 787 -10.45 -35.44 4.65
CA VAL A 787 -9.89 -35.73 3.33
C VAL A 787 -10.99 -36.09 2.33
N ALA A 788 -11.96 -36.91 2.74
CA ALA A 788 -13.10 -37.28 1.90
C ALA A 788 -13.93 -36.05 1.46
N GLU A 789 -14.18 -35.09 2.37
CA GLU A 789 -14.89 -33.85 2.04
C GLU A 789 -14.13 -32.96 1.06
N MET A 790 -12.80 -32.87 1.19
CA MET A 790 -11.95 -32.16 0.22
C MET A 790 -12.00 -32.82 -1.16
N VAL A 791 -11.96 -34.16 -1.21
CA VAL A 791 -12.11 -34.91 -2.47
C VAL A 791 -13.50 -34.70 -3.06
N ARG A 792 -14.55 -34.73 -2.23
CA ARG A 792 -15.93 -34.51 -2.66
C ARG A 792 -16.10 -33.14 -3.32
N CYS A 793 -15.60 -32.07 -2.70
CA CYS A 793 -15.78 -30.70 -3.20
C CYS A 793 -14.88 -30.37 -4.41
N THR A 794 -13.81 -31.14 -4.66
CA THR A 794 -12.92 -30.94 -5.81
C THR A 794 -13.51 -31.56 -7.08
N LYS A 795 -13.36 -30.89 -8.23
CA LYS A 795 -13.77 -31.39 -9.56
C LYS A 795 -12.94 -32.60 -9.97
N VAL A 796 -13.50 -33.47 -10.81
CA VAL A 796 -12.72 -34.52 -11.49
C VAL A 796 -11.66 -33.84 -12.36
N GLY A 797 -10.41 -34.25 -12.21
CA GLY A 797 -9.23 -33.61 -12.80
C GLY A 797 -8.64 -32.46 -11.97
N GLY A 798 -9.36 -31.96 -10.96
CA GLY A 798 -8.87 -30.96 -10.02
C GLY A 798 -7.84 -31.51 -9.03
N ARG A 799 -7.09 -30.60 -8.40
CA ARG A 799 -5.97 -30.92 -7.51
C ARG A 799 -6.33 -30.67 -6.04
N ILE A 800 -5.72 -31.43 -5.13
CA ILE A 800 -5.90 -31.31 -3.69
C ILE A 800 -4.54 -31.29 -3.01
N LEU A 801 -4.22 -30.21 -2.29
CA LEU A 801 -2.94 -30.03 -1.60
C LEU A 801 -3.13 -30.10 -0.09
N ILE A 802 -2.43 -31.02 0.57
CA ILE A 802 -2.52 -31.20 2.02
C ILE A 802 -1.13 -31.05 2.63
N TYR A 803 -0.99 -30.18 3.64
CA TYR A 803 0.22 -30.03 4.46
C TYR A 803 -0.06 -30.33 5.93
N VAL A 804 0.75 -31.21 6.52
CA VAL A 804 0.65 -31.60 7.94
C VAL A 804 2.03 -31.60 8.61
N TRP A 805 2.08 -31.38 9.93
CA TRP A 805 3.33 -31.44 10.68
C TRP A 805 3.89 -32.86 10.65
N ALA A 806 5.16 -33.00 10.28
CA ALA A 806 5.84 -34.28 10.25
C ALA A 806 6.28 -34.70 11.65
N TYR A 807 6.20 -35.99 11.97
CA TYR A 807 6.86 -36.57 13.14
C TYR A 807 8.38 -36.47 12.98
N GLU A 808 8.87 -36.64 11.76
CA GLU A 808 10.28 -36.53 11.37
C GLU A 808 10.66 -35.05 11.19
N GLN A 809 11.31 -34.48 12.20
CA GLN A 809 11.77 -33.08 12.19
C GLN A 809 13.26 -32.99 11.78
N GLN A 810 13.60 -32.06 10.89
CA GLN A 810 14.99 -31.77 10.50
C GLN A 810 15.70 -30.91 11.55
N GLU A 811 16.88 -31.36 11.97
CA GLU A 811 17.74 -30.60 12.89
C GLU A 811 18.18 -29.26 12.28
N ASN A 812 18.37 -28.24 13.13
CA ASN A 812 18.81 -26.89 12.75
C ASN A 812 17.86 -26.10 11.82
N VAL A 813 16.64 -26.59 11.59
CA VAL A 813 15.59 -25.86 10.87
C VAL A 813 14.71 -25.07 11.86
N VAL A 814 14.25 -23.88 11.44
CA VAL A 814 13.37 -23.03 12.25
C VAL A 814 12.10 -23.79 12.62
N GLY A 815 11.83 -23.90 13.93
CA GLY A 815 10.64 -24.58 14.44
C GLY A 815 10.82 -26.06 14.74
N ASN A 816 12.03 -26.63 14.58
CA ASN A 816 12.36 -27.99 15.01
C ASN A 816 11.91 -28.22 16.47
N ARG A 817 11.31 -29.40 16.70
CA ARG A 817 10.95 -29.95 18.00
C ARG A 817 11.30 -31.44 18.04
N LYS A 818 11.43 -31.98 19.25
CA LYS A 818 11.49 -33.42 19.48
C LYS A 818 10.13 -33.89 19.98
N PHE A 819 9.69 -35.04 19.48
CA PHE A 819 8.40 -35.63 19.82
C PHE A 819 8.61 -37.05 20.34
N ASP A 820 7.95 -37.36 21.46
CA ASP A 820 7.99 -38.70 22.07
C ASP A 820 6.72 -39.51 21.76
N SER A 821 5.71 -38.87 21.14
CA SER A 821 4.44 -39.47 20.68
C SER A 821 3.90 -38.70 19.46
N GLN A 822 2.92 -39.28 18.76
CA GLN A 822 2.24 -38.59 17.65
C GLN A 822 1.21 -37.57 18.14
N ASP A 823 0.54 -37.87 19.26
CA ASP A 823 -0.40 -36.95 19.91
C ASP A 823 0.31 -36.13 20.98
N ILE A 824 0.33 -34.80 20.78
CA ILE A 824 1.12 -33.89 21.61
C ILE A 824 0.38 -32.58 21.90
N PHE A 825 0.71 -31.99 23.05
CA PHE A 825 0.47 -30.58 23.32
C PHE A 825 1.69 -29.74 22.95
N VAL A 826 1.44 -28.71 22.15
CA VAL A 826 2.42 -27.73 21.69
C VAL A 826 2.17 -26.42 22.43
N PRO A 827 3.14 -25.91 23.22
CA PRO A 827 2.94 -24.69 23.97
C PRO A 827 2.91 -23.47 23.07
N TRP A 828 2.06 -22.52 23.43
CA TRP A 828 1.94 -21.19 22.87
C TRP A 828 1.98 -20.17 24.00
N TYR A 829 3.01 -19.34 24.02
CA TYR A 829 3.14 -18.30 25.03
C TYR A 829 2.49 -17.02 24.51
N LEU A 830 1.29 -16.73 25.03
CA LEU A 830 0.53 -15.54 24.70
C LEU A 830 1.08 -14.35 25.49
N GLN A 831 1.41 -13.30 24.76
CA GLN A 831 1.82 -12.04 25.37
C GLN A 831 0.56 -11.27 25.81
N PRO A 832 0.53 -10.70 27.03
CA PRO A 832 -0.65 -9.98 27.54
C PRO A 832 -1.15 -8.85 26.61
N GLN A 833 -0.25 -8.21 25.87
CA GLN A 833 -0.58 -7.17 24.88
C GLN A 833 -1.39 -7.67 23.66
N HIS A 834 -1.65 -8.97 23.56
CA HIS A 834 -2.36 -9.62 22.46
C HIS A 834 -3.53 -10.50 22.96
N THR A 835 -3.96 -10.38 24.22
CA THR A 835 -5.14 -11.07 24.76
C THR A 835 -6.44 -10.37 24.34
N LEU A 836 -7.46 -11.15 24.02
CA LEU A 836 -8.79 -10.63 23.64
C LEU A 836 -9.60 -10.13 24.85
N GLU A 837 -9.31 -10.57 26.07
CA GLU A 837 -10.03 -10.19 27.30
C GLU A 837 -9.81 -8.73 27.72
N GLY A 838 -8.82 -8.03 27.16
CA GLY A 838 -8.67 -6.58 27.32
C GLY A 838 -9.41 -5.72 26.30
N SER A 839 -10.19 -6.34 25.39
CA SER A 839 -10.75 -5.66 24.21
C SER A 839 -12.24 -5.31 24.28
N GLU A 840 -12.93 -5.65 25.37
CA GLU A 840 -14.37 -5.34 25.50
C GLU A 840 -14.71 -4.16 26.43
N ASP A 841 -13.77 -3.56 27.19
CA ASP A 841 -14.10 -2.40 28.04
C ASP A 841 -12.94 -1.41 28.30
N VAL A 842 -11.98 -1.29 27.37
CA VAL A 842 -11.00 -0.18 27.41
C VAL A 842 -11.34 0.84 26.33
N LYS A 843 -11.88 1.97 26.75
CA LYS A 843 -11.96 3.19 25.95
C LYS A 843 -10.58 3.46 25.34
N GLU A 844 -10.47 3.45 24.01
CA GLU A 844 -9.24 3.79 23.27
C GLU A 844 -8.94 5.30 23.45
N GLY A 845 -8.39 5.65 24.61
CA GLY A 845 -8.04 7.03 24.99
C GLY A 845 -6.78 7.16 25.85
N GLU A 846 -6.27 6.11 26.49
CA GLU A 846 -5.20 6.26 27.52
C GLU A 846 -4.06 5.24 27.42
N ALA A 847 -3.68 4.80 26.22
CA ALA A 847 -2.49 3.93 26.03
C ALA A 847 -1.28 4.63 25.39
N ALA A 848 -1.34 5.95 25.19
CA ALA A 848 -0.30 6.70 24.48
C ALA A 848 0.77 7.35 25.39
N GLU A 849 0.63 7.30 26.71
CA GLU A 849 1.64 7.77 27.66
C GLU A 849 2.13 6.63 28.56
N ARG A 850 2.99 5.77 28.02
CA ARG A 850 4.02 5.12 28.84
C ARG A 850 5.35 5.22 28.11
N GLU A 851 6.10 6.24 28.50
CA GLU A 851 7.52 6.35 28.26
C GLU A 851 8.28 5.11 28.76
N VAL A 852 9.41 4.90 28.09
CA VAL A 852 10.52 4.00 28.38
C VAL A 852 10.66 3.66 29.88
N LEU A 853 10.16 2.49 30.27
CA LEU A 853 10.64 1.79 31.46
C LEU A 853 11.06 0.39 31.05
N HIS A 854 12.24 -0.03 31.50
CA HIS A 854 12.84 -1.33 31.27
C HIS A 854 11.81 -2.48 31.35
N PRO A 855 11.87 -3.48 30.46
CA PRO A 855 10.90 -4.56 30.48
C PRO A 855 11.11 -5.40 31.76
N ALA A 856 10.23 -5.18 32.74
CA ALA A 856 10.01 -6.14 33.81
C ALA A 856 9.59 -7.48 33.18
N LYS A 857 10.07 -8.60 33.74
CA LYS A 857 9.74 -9.97 33.31
C LYS A 857 8.24 -10.09 33.07
N LYS A 858 7.83 -10.27 31.81
CA LYS A 858 6.43 -10.45 31.44
C LYS A 858 6.00 -11.87 31.82
N ASP A 859 5.03 -12.00 32.72
CA ASP A 859 4.31 -13.26 32.95
C ASP A 859 3.56 -13.65 31.67
N LEU A 860 4.15 -14.55 30.88
CA LEU A 860 3.58 -15.07 29.64
C LEU A 860 2.54 -16.14 29.98
N GLN A 861 1.33 -16.05 29.39
CA GLN A 861 0.32 -17.09 29.55
C GLN A 861 0.65 -18.28 28.62
N LYS A 862 0.98 -19.45 29.19
CA LYS A 862 1.23 -20.69 28.43
C LYS A 862 -0.10 -21.37 28.11
N LEU A 863 -0.47 -21.41 26.83
CA LEU A 863 -1.63 -22.14 26.31
C LEU A 863 -1.15 -23.40 25.58
N GLN A 864 -1.83 -24.52 25.78
CA GLN A 864 -1.48 -25.79 25.13
C GLN A 864 -2.36 -26.01 23.91
N ARG A 865 -1.75 -26.30 22.75
CA ARG A 865 -2.46 -26.61 21.51
C ARG A 865 -2.30 -28.07 21.17
N TYR A 866 -3.39 -28.76 20.86
CA TYR A 866 -3.33 -30.16 20.46
C TYR A 866 -2.88 -30.31 18.99
N TYR A 867 -1.96 -31.26 18.76
CA TYR A 867 -1.47 -31.67 17.45
C TYR A 867 -1.33 -33.19 17.39
N HIS A 868 -1.73 -33.78 16.26
CA HIS A 868 -1.36 -35.11 15.81
C HIS A 868 -0.30 -34.97 14.71
N VAL A 869 0.97 -35.25 15.04
CA VAL A 869 2.07 -35.19 14.07
C VAL A 869 2.13 -36.48 13.26
N PHE A 870 2.24 -36.34 11.94
CA PHE A 870 2.10 -37.44 10.98
C PHE A 870 3.45 -38.07 10.67
N ARG A 871 3.48 -39.39 10.65
CA ARG A 871 4.57 -40.12 9.98
C ARG A 871 4.36 -40.09 8.47
N LYS A 872 5.45 -40.31 7.72
CA LYS A 872 5.43 -40.31 6.26
C LYS A 872 4.36 -41.26 5.70
N GLU A 873 4.35 -42.50 6.17
CA GLU A 873 3.46 -43.55 5.68
C GLU A 873 1.99 -43.28 6.06
N GLU A 874 1.75 -42.68 7.23
CA GLU A 874 0.38 -42.41 7.70
C GLU A 874 -0.37 -41.43 6.80
N LEU A 875 0.25 -40.31 6.41
CA LEU A 875 -0.42 -39.33 5.53
C LEU A 875 -0.70 -39.96 4.16
N HIS A 876 0.26 -40.74 3.66
CA HIS A 876 0.16 -41.43 2.39
C HIS A 876 -1.02 -42.42 2.39
N ASP A 877 -1.10 -43.29 3.40
CA ASP A 877 -2.14 -44.30 3.53
C ASP A 877 -3.52 -43.68 3.82
N LEU A 878 -3.57 -42.60 4.61
CA LEU A 878 -4.80 -41.84 4.86
C LEU A 878 -5.40 -41.33 3.55
N CYS A 879 -4.57 -40.77 2.66
CA CYS A 879 -5.04 -40.24 1.38
C CYS A 879 -5.45 -41.37 0.40
N LEU A 880 -4.73 -42.50 0.39
CA LEU A 880 -5.08 -43.66 -0.44
C LEU A 880 -6.32 -44.43 0.05
N SER A 881 -6.71 -44.25 1.31
CA SER A 881 -7.95 -44.82 1.85
C SER A 881 -9.22 -44.21 1.23
N ILE A 882 -9.09 -43.08 0.52
CA ILE A 882 -10.19 -42.40 -0.18
C ILE A 882 -10.23 -42.88 -1.63
N SER A 883 -11.41 -43.30 -2.10
CA SER A 883 -11.59 -43.72 -3.49
C SER A 883 -11.59 -42.51 -4.45
N GLY A 884 -11.17 -42.74 -5.70
CA GLY A 884 -11.26 -41.73 -6.76
C GLY A 884 -10.15 -40.67 -6.75
N VAL A 885 -9.02 -40.92 -6.07
CA VAL A 885 -7.85 -40.04 -6.10
C VAL A 885 -6.58 -40.77 -6.56
N ARG A 886 -5.65 -40.01 -7.12
CA ARG A 886 -4.29 -40.45 -7.47
C ARG A 886 -3.29 -39.45 -6.89
N ILE A 887 -2.18 -39.92 -6.35
CA ILE A 887 -1.08 -39.06 -5.90
C ILE A 887 -0.35 -38.50 -7.14
N GLU A 888 -0.25 -37.18 -7.26
CA GLU A 888 0.59 -36.51 -8.26
C GLU A 888 1.99 -36.22 -7.73
N ASP A 889 2.09 -35.79 -6.48
CA ASP A 889 3.37 -35.51 -5.83
C ASP A 889 3.29 -35.76 -4.32
N PHE A 890 4.41 -36.15 -3.72
CA PHE A 890 4.53 -36.36 -2.28
C PHE A 890 5.95 -36.00 -1.83
N PHE A 891 6.07 -34.94 -1.03
CA PHE A 891 7.35 -34.33 -0.69
C PHE A 891 7.40 -33.83 0.75
N PHE A 892 8.63 -33.60 1.22
CA PHE A 892 8.91 -33.03 2.53
C PHE A 892 9.26 -31.54 2.37
N ASP A 893 8.58 -30.66 3.11
CA ASP A 893 8.85 -29.22 3.12
C ASP A 893 8.98 -28.70 4.56
N THR A 894 10.22 -28.42 4.95
CA THR A 894 10.56 -27.68 6.17
C THR A 894 9.77 -28.14 7.40
N ASN A 895 9.95 -29.41 7.79
CA ASN A 895 9.27 -30.06 8.93
C ASN A 895 7.78 -30.41 8.72
N ASN A 896 7.32 -30.44 7.47
CA ASN A 896 5.97 -30.84 7.10
C ASN A 896 6.00 -31.90 6.01
N TRP A 897 5.08 -32.86 6.09
CA TRP A 897 4.72 -33.71 4.96
C TRP A 897 3.67 -33.01 4.12
N ALA A 898 3.89 -32.98 2.81
CA ALA A 898 2.99 -32.38 1.84
C ALA A 898 2.65 -33.39 0.75
N ILE A 899 1.37 -33.53 0.44
CA ILE A 899 0.88 -34.43 -0.60
C ILE A 899 -0.05 -33.66 -1.54
N LEU A 900 0.18 -33.85 -2.85
CA LEU A 900 -0.63 -33.30 -3.92
C LEU A 900 -1.38 -34.46 -4.59
N LEU A 901 -2.70 -34.45 -4.49
CA LEU A 901 -3.58 -35.44 -5.09
C LEU A 901 -4.26 -34.85 -6.32
N LYS A 902 -4.61 -35.70 -7.27
CA LYS A 902 -5.55 -35.40 -8.34
C LYS A 902 -6.79 -36.27 -8.17
N LYS A 903 -7.97 -35.67 -8.27
CA LYS A 903 -9.21 -36.41 -8.33
C LYS A 903 -9.38 -37.04 -9.72
N VAL A 904 -9.61 -38.35 -9.77
CA VAL A 904 -9.75 -39.12 -11.01
C VAL A 904 -11.13 -39.77 -11.17
N GLY A 905 -11.93 -39.86 -10.10
CA GLY A 905 -13.27 -40.48 -10.09
C GLY A 905 -14.31 -39.63 -9.38
#